data_AF-A0A9X3HDZ4-F1
#
_entry.id   AF-A0A9X3HDZ4-F1
#
_cell.length_a   1.000
_cell.length_b   1.000
_cell.length_c   1.000
_cell.angle_alpha   90.00
_cell.angle_beta   90.00
_cell.angle_gamma   90.00
#
_symmetry.space_group_name_H-M   'P 1'
#
loop_
_entity.id
_entity.type
_entity.pdbx_description
1 polymer ?
#
loop_
_entity_poly.entity_id
_entity_poly.type
_entity_poly.pdbx_seq_one_letter_code
_entity_poly.pdbx_strand_id
1 'polypeptide(L)'
;MYLIKEKIAPEFQSQDFELNIEAISLRSKKFEINTNMYKIGVVIDGSIELMYRDKVKELKKEDVFLINPGRVYGLCPTSKNNLMLILNIDEAYILKKFSNRPFIPYFNLELLESKEKFLLDIYRIVQIYYYKTEVGFQGFLREIDRLINNLILDNKFEENKFLNTWIREEAISKMKEIFDFPDNKLKLEDISKQFNVKSSFMSKVFKHILGYSFVDAYHMAQIGKVVELLINTDENILEIAFDCGFSSSKTFHENFKKYFKETPNTFRKNILLSEPKFVYSSFDKVMNSDILKNIINCEGKNYYENLRQTYEISVDERSLDIEENFREKSIFSASNLGRNWLYYIPEIQKNIGFNTIRVEIKICKDNIFIREGVDVWTPLDETNAINDIQLIDKINVRIHMVLKMNIDVKQNINCINDMMDKFFDILFKALRISKIKSWNFELDMSYLWKNGITYNVEDRCKQLYAMWNTKINTKIGSKFIGVHIDEIGNLKDEEFILFMEKTVFSVHRPDFISINLTDRNIYSKNVPPEEFSEYISGIQNEIKNYTERYDTDGKNKIEVYISTLRIFDYTCMVPNKYHEILSALGNTWGLTWVIKTGIPVASVEYFSKRYNNKKEFEENLEIFCRKLSLFNKYSIKNLDFYVYKFIFELYANFIKVDDGIIVTTNGADYKIILFQNMGENLQYIFNKKEYLKEYPGREITLIINGLKGAYKFKVSTLRTEKGTMYYEANKFGETDEFDLNDIEYLKNKVIPKMKVEKVDLNGNFKRNFKLGLFEIKFIEIIKIG
;
A
#
# COMPACT_ATOMS: atom_id res chain seq x y z
N MET A 1 -17.91 36.74 18.00
CA MET A 1 -16.97 35.59 17.83
C MET A 1 -17.35 34.86 16.54
N TYR A 2 -16.75 35.26 15.42
CA TYR A 2 -17.26 35.05 14.06
C TYR A 2 -16.92 33.70 13.42
N LEU A 3 -16.05 32.93 14.05
CA LEU A 3 -15.72 31.59 13.64
C LEU A 3 -15.34 30.82 14.90
N ILE A 4 -15.74 29.55 14.96
CA ILE A 4 -14.83 28.56 15.51
C ILE A 4 -13.81 28.34 14.39
N LYS A 5 -12.84 29.26 14.25
CA LYS A 5 -11.65 29.05 13.43
C LYS A 5 -10.64 28.44 14.39
N GLU A 6 -11.04 27.31 14.96
CA GLU A 6 -10.11 26.58 15.76
C GLU A 6 -9.29 25.83 14.70
N LYS A 7 -7.99 26.12 14.63
CA LYS A 7 -7.03 25.36 13.83
C LYS A 7 -6.87 24.02 14.58
N ILE A 8 -7.86 23.13 14.47
CA ILE A 8 -8.06 22.07 15.47
C ILE A 8 -7.27 20.79 15.16
N ALA A 9 -6.19 20.85 14.39
CA ALA A 9 -5.46 19.64 14.09
C ALA A 9 -3.99 19.91 13.77
N PRO A 10 -3.10 18.93 14.03
CA PRO A 10 -1.68 19.10 13.77
C PRO A 10 -1.48 19.38 12.27
N GLU A 11 -0.79 20.49 11.98
CA GLU A 11 -0.27 20.74 10.65
C GLU A 11 0.72 19.62 10.35
N PHE A 12 0.52 18.91 9.25
CA PHE A 12 1.64 18.16 8.71
C PHE A 12 2.52 19.15 7.95
N GLN A 13 3.37 19.85 8.70
CA GLN A 13 4.41 20.70 8.17
C GLN A 13 5.62 19.84 7.82
N SER A 14 5.94 19.80 6.53
CA SER A 14 7.33 19.57 6.13
C SER A 14 8.05 20.92 6.09
N GLN A 15 9.37 20.93 5.93
CA GLN A 15 10.09 22.19 5.66
C GLN A 15 9.62 22.88 4.36
N ASP A 16 8.90 22.17 3.47
CA ASP A 16 8.64 22.60 2.10
C ASP A 16 7.16 22.94 1.77
N PHE A 17 6.19 22.48 2.57
CA PHE A 17 4.75 22.63 2.27
C PHE A 17 3.85 22.34 3.48
N GLU A 18 2.63 22.89 3.46
CA GLU A 18 1.59 22.69 4.49
C GLU A 18 0.38 21.88 3.96
N LEU A 19 -0.14 20.97 4.77
CA LEU A 19 -1.41 20.27 4.52
C LEU A 19 -2.26 20.25 5.79
N ASN A 20 -3.54 20.62 5.69
CA ASN A 20 -4.46 20.60 6.83
C ASN A 20 -5.92 20.35 6.43
N ILE A 21 -6.75 19.97 7.40
CA ILE A 21 -8.21 19.83 7.24
C ILE A 21 -8.91 20.73 8.24
N GLU A 22 -9.87 21.51 7.76
CA GLU A 22 -10.70 22.41 8.56
C GLU A 22 -12.16 21.96 8.54
N ALA A 23 -12.81 22.03 9.70
CA ALA A 23 -14.27 21.95 9.80
C ALA A 23 -14.84 23.35 10.01
N ILE A 24 -15.74 23.80 9.14
CA ILE A 24 -16.23 25.18 9.13
C ILE A 24 -17.76 25.19 9.17
N SER A 25 -18.32 26.05 10.01
CA SER A 25 -19.72 26.49 9.97
C SER A 25 -19.73 28.01 10.05
N LEU A 26 -20.64 28.66 9.31
CA LEU A 26 -20.71 30.11 9.17
C LEU A 26 -21.98 30.67 9.81
N ARG A 27 -21.82 31.80 10.51
CA ARG A 27 -22.94 32.60 11.05
C ARG A 27 -23.55 33.52 9.99
N SER A 28 -22.73 33.99 9.06
CA SER A 28 -23.13 34.88 7.98
C SER A 28 -22.30 34.63 6.73
N LYS A 29 -22.64 35.36 5.66
CA LYS A 29 -21.80 35.46 4.48
C LYS A 29 -20.40 35.94 4.82
N LYS A 30 -19.40 35.32 4.19
CA LYS A 30 -17.98 35.63 4.33
C LYS A 30 -17.30 35.69 2.97
N PHE A 31 -16.49 36.72 2.74
CA PHE A 31 -15.61 36.83 1.57
C PHE A 31 -14.16 36.61 1.98
N GLU A 32 -13.41 35.87 1.18
CA GLU A 32 -11.99 35.60 1.42
C GLU A 32 -11.20 35.58 0.10
N ILE A 33 -9.91 35.90 0.20
CA ILE A 33 -8.92 35.57 -0.82
C ILE A 33 -8.22 34.26 -0.45
N ASN A 34 -8.25 33.30 -1.36
CA ASN A 34 -7.47 32.08 -1.26
C ASN A 34 -6.05 32.35 -1.79
N THR A 35 -5.02 32.25 -0.96
CA THR A 35 -3.66 32.66 -1.34
C THR A 35 -2.93 31.58 -2.14
N ASN A 36 -2.42 30.57 -1.45
CA ASN A 36 -1.50 29.54 -1.95
C ASN A 36 -2.02 28.12 -1.68
N MET A 37 -3.32 27.96 -1.47
CA MET A 37 -3.92 26.66 -1.13
C MET A 37 -4.89 26.22 -2.22
N TYR A 38 -4.92 24.94 -2.55
CA TYR A 38 -6.08 24.32 -3.18
C TYR A 38 -7.04 23.92 -2.08
N LYS A 39 -8.22 24.53 -2.05
CA LYS A 39 -9.26 24.20 -1.06
C LYS A 39 -10.27 23.26 -1.68
N ILE A 40 -10.33 22.03 -1.19
CA ILE A 40 -11.31 21.02 -1.60
C ILE A 40 -12.31 20.88 -0.47
N GLY A 41 -13.54 21.33 -0.68
CA GLY A 41 -14.57 21.36 0.34
C GLY A 41 -15.75 20.44 0.04
N VAL A 42 -16.37 19.92 1.09
CA VAL A 42 -17.61 19.13 1.03
C VAL A 42 -18.60 19.68 2.06
N VAL A 43 -19.87 19.80 1.67
CA VAL A 43 -20.96 20.13 2.60
C VAL A 43 -21.37 18.84 3.32
N ILE A 44 -21.20 18.82 4.63
CA ILE A 44 -21.47 17.65 5.48
C ILE A 44 -22.89 17.68 6.02
N ASP A 45 -23.40 18.87 6.34
CA ASP A 45 -24.76 19.05 6.79
C ASP A 45 -25.35 20.39 6.37
N GLY A 46 -26.62 20.36 5.99
CA GLY A 46 -27.40 21.49 5.51
C GLY A 46 -26.94 22.03 4.14
N SER A 47 -26.85 23.35 4.02
CA SER A 47 -26.65 24.00 2.71
C SER A 47 -25.96 25.37 2.78
N ILE A 48 -25.21 25.67 1.72
CA ILE A 48 -24.44 26.90 1.58
C ILE A 48 -24.45 27.37 0.13
N GLU A 49 -24.42 28.67 -0.09
CA GLU A 49 -24.20 29.28 -1.40
C GLU A 49 -22.71 29.64 -1.56
N LEU A 50 -22.09 29.15 -2.64
CA LEU A 50 -20.75 29.48 -3.06
C LEU A 50 -20.78 30.53 -4.18
N MET A 51 -20.12 31.66 -3.96
CA MET A 51 -19.84 32.67 -4.96
C MET A 51 -18.42 32.53 -5.50
N TYR A 52 -18.27 32.19 -6.77
CA TYR A 52 -16.97 31.93 -7.40
C TYR A 52 -16.99 32.28 -8.90
N ARG A 53 -16.03 33.09 -9.36
CA ARG A 53 -15.90 33.54 -10.77
C ARG A 53 -17.19 34.14 -11.37
N ASP A 54 -17.80 35.10 -10.68
CA ASP A 54 -19.09 35.73 -11.04
C ASP A 54 -20.30 34.76 -11.08
N LYS A 55 -20.12 33.49 -10.75
CA LYS A 55 -21.21 32.52 -10.60
C LYS A 55 -21.60 32.39 -9.13
N VAL A 56 -22.88 32.11 -8.92
CA VAL A 56 -23.45 31.80 -7.61
C VAL A 56 -24.07 30.41 -7.70
N LYS A 57 -23.69 29.51 -6.80
CA LYS A 57 -24.17 28.13 -6.79
C LYS A 57 -24.59 27.73 -5.39
N GLU A 58 -25.80 27.20 -5.26
CA GLU A 58 -26.24 26.54 -4.03
C GLU A 58 -25.62 25.14 -3.96
N LEU A 59 -25.01 24.83 -2.83
CA LEU A 59 -24.41 23.54 -2.48
C LEU A 59 -25.20 22.94 -1.32
N LYS A 60 -25.60 21.69 -1.47
CA LYS A 60 -26.34 20.91 -0.46
C LYS A 60 -25.42 19.83 0.10
N LYS A 61 -25.87 19.16 1.15
CA LYS A 61 -25.18 17.98 1.72
C LYS A 61 -24.65 17.05 0.61
N GLU A 62 -23.39 16.62 0.77
CA GLU A 62 -22.58 15.80 -0.14
C GLU A 62 -22.11 16.49 -1.43
N ASP A 63 -22.51 17.74 -1.69
CA ASP A 63 -21.90 18.51 -2.76
C ASP A 63 -20.44 18.88 -2.43
N VAL A 64 -19.58 18.71 -3.43
CA VAL A 64 -18.16 19.05 -3.38
C VAL A 64 -17.88 20.33 -4.16
N PHE A 65 -16.96 21.13 -3.66
CA PHE A 65 -16.45 22.34 -4.32
C PHE A 65 -14.91 22.44 -4.24
N LEU A 66 -14.34 23.23 -5.13
CA LEU A 66 -12.90 23.49 -5.21
C LEU A 66 -12.67 24.99 -5.41
N ILE A 67 -11.74 25.54 -4.65
CA ILE A 67 -11.25 26.90 -4.84
C ILE A 67 -9.74 26.81 -5.15
N ASN A 68 -9.35 27.28 -6.33
CA ASN A 68 -7.94 27.32 -6.74
C ASN A 68 -7.18 28.43 -6.01
N PRO A 69 -5.84 28.32 -5.88
CA PRO A 69 -4.98 29.40 -5.38
C PRO A 69 -5.18 30.73 -6.12
N GLY A 70 -5.02 31.85 -5.41
CA GLY A 70 -5.19 33.21 -5.91
C GLY A 70 -6.63 33.68 -6.12
N ARG A 71 -7.64 32.82 -5.88
CA ARG A 71 -9.05 33.15 -6.16
C ARG A 71 -9.73 33.85 -5.00
N VAL A 72 -10.56 34.84 -5.31
CA VAL A 72 -11.53 35.40 -4.35
C VAL A 72 -12.79 34.57 -4.41
N TYR A 73 -13.40 34.32 -3.25
CA TYR A 73 -14.64 33.56 -3.14
C TYR A 73 -15.50 34.07 -1.98
N GLY A 74 -16.79 33.77 -2.06
CA GLY A 74 -17.76 34.04 -1.00
C GLY A 74 -18.49 32.77 -0.58
N LEU A 75 -18.68 32.57 0.72
CA LEU A 75 -19.48 31.48 1.28
C LEU A 75 -20.63 32.08 2.08
N CYS A 76 -21.87 31.69 1.76
CA CYS A 76 -23.08 32.24 2.39
C CYS A 76 -23.99 31.12 2.90
N PRO A 77 -24.23 31.01 4.22
CA PRO A 77 -25.14 29.98 4.73
C PRO A 77 -26.55 30.20 4.17
N THR A 78 -27.18 29.15 3.64
CA THR A 78 -28.58 29.20 3.17
C THR A 78 -29.54 28.46 4.09
N SER A 79 -29.01 27.70 5.07
CA SER A 79 -29.79 27.11 6.14
C SER A 79 -29.08 27.19 7.50
N LYS A 80 -29.82 26.88 8.58
CA LYS A 80 -29.30 26.89 9.97
C LYS A 80 -28.18 25.88 10.20
N ASN A 81 -28.15 24.80 9.41
CA ASN A 81 -27.05 23.85 9.37
C ASN A 81 -26.23 24.15 8.11
N ASN A 82 -24.92 24.28 8.22
CA ASN A 82 -24.06 24.63 7.07
C ASN A 82 -22.62 24.11 7.29
N LEU A 83 -22.51 22.95 7.92
CA LEU A 83 -21.24 22.36 8.27
C LEU A 83 -20.52 21.89 6.99
N MET A 84 -19.27 22.30 6.85
CA MET A 84 -18.39 21.91 5.76
C MET A 84 -17.09 21.31 6.32
N LEU A 85 -16.51 20.36 5.57
CA LEU A 85 -15.12 19.97 5.73
C LEU A 85 -14.33 20.50 4.54
N ILE A 86 -13.17 21.10 4.79
CA ILE A 86 -12.29 21.67 3.77
C ILE A 86 -10.89 21.10 3.96
N LEU A 87 -10.42 20.37 2.95
CA LEU A 87 -9.05 19.93 2.81
C LEU A 87 -8.25 21.04 2.12
N ASN A 88 -7.21 21.55 2.78
CA ASN A 88 -6.30 22.56 2.26
C ASN A 88 -4.97 21.90 1.85
N ILE A 89 -4.61 22.04 0.57
CA ILE A 89 -3.38 21.49 0.00
C ILE A 89 -2.51 22.64 -0.51
N ASP A 90 -1.30 22.81 0.04
CA ASP A 90 -0.37 23.85 -0.42
C ASP A 90 -0.02 23.68 -1.90
N GLU A 91 -0.01 24.81 -2.61
CA GLU A 91 0.38 24.91 -4.00
C GLU A 91 1.76 24.30 -4.27
N ALA A 92 2.73 24.46 -3.35
CA ALA A 92 4.06 23.87 -3.46
C ALA A 92 4.03 22.35 -3.56
N TYR A 93 3.13 21.68 -2.83
CA TYR A 93 2.97 20.23 -2.87
C TYR A 93 2.49 19.74 -4.24
N ILE A 94 1.51 20.43 -4.83
CA ILE A 94 0.98 20.08 -6.16
C ILE A 94 2.04 20.34 -7.23
N LEU A 95 2.74 21.47 -7.16
CA LEU A 95 3.77 21.83 -8.16
C LEU A 95 4.91 20.82 -8.24
N LYS A 96 5.30 20.17 -7.13
CA LYS A 96 6.29 19.08 -7.14
C LYS A 96 5.93 17.95 -8.12
N LYS A 97 4.64 17.70 -8.39
CA LYS A 97 4.16 16.68 -9.32
C LYS A 97 4.21 17.11 -10.78
N PHE A 98 4.28 18.41 -11.04
CA PHE A 98 4.38 19.00 -12.37
C PHE A 98 5.80 19.49 -12.67
N SER A 99 6.81 18.97 -11.97
CA SER A 99 8.21 19.46 -11.99
C SER A 99 8.85 19.55 -13.39
N ASN A 100 8.27 18.93 -14.41
CA ASN A 100 8.67 19.05 -15.81
C ASN A 100 7.94 20.15 -16.61
N ARG A 101 7.07 20.97 -15.99
CA ARG A 101 6.23 21.98 -16.67
C ARG A 101 6.08 23.28 -15.82
N PRO A 102 6.31 24.47 -16.40
CA PRO A 102 6.30 25.73 -15.65
C PRO A 102 4.90 26.38 -15.64
N PHE A 103 3.91 25.74 -15.01
CA PHE A 103 2.58 26.34 -14.84
C PHE A 103 1.92 25.91 -13.53
N ILE A 104 0.91 26.69 -13.12
CA ILE A 104 0.05 26.37 -11.97
C ILE A 104 -1.28 25.79 -12.50
N PRO A 105 -1.67 24.56 -12.12
CA PRO A 105 -2.89 23.94 -12.63
C PRO A 105 -4.12 24.55 -11.97
N TYR A 106 -5.04 25.12 -12.74
CA TYR A 106 -6.36 25.51 -12.20
C TYR A 106 -7.38 24.42 -12.50
N PHE A 107 -7.71 23.60 -11.49
CA PHE A 107 -8.64 22.49 -11.66
C PHE A 107 -10.10 22.99 -11.73
N ASN A 108 -10.95 22.24 -12.45
CA ASN A 108 -12.39 22.51 -12.56
C ASN A 108 -13.22 21.27 -12.25
N LEU A 109 -13.99 21.31 -11.16
CA LEU A 109 -14.83 20.18 -10.72
C LEU A 109 -16.09 19.97 -11.58
N GLU A 110 -16.57 20.99 -12.32
CA GLU A 110 -17.76 20.83 -13.18
C GLU A 110 -17.55 19.77 -14.29
N LEU A 111 -16.30 19.40 -14.53
CA LEU A 111 -15.93 18.45 -15.56
C LEU A 111 -15.77 17.01 -15.04
N LEU A 112 -15.84 16.75 -13.72
CA LEU A 112 -15.62 15.41 -13.15
C LEU A 112 -16.65 14.37 -13.63
N GLU A 113 -16.19 13.15 -13.93
CA GLU A 113 -17.05 12.05 -14.38
C GLU A 113 -17.86 11.42 -13.24
N SER A 114 -17.30 11.35 -12.03
CA SER A 114 -17.97 10.78 -10.86
C SER A 114 -17.68 11.60 -9.60
N LYS A 115 -18.71 12.29 -9.10
CA LYS A 115 -18.65 13.02 -7.83
C LYS A 115 -18.54 12.09 -6.63
N GLU A 116 -19.14 10.91 -6.70
CA GLU A 116 -19.13 9.91 -5.63
C GLU A 116 -17.70 9.45 -5.33
N LYS A 117 -16.91 9.08 -6.35
CA LYS A 117 -15.52 8.64 -6.16
C LYS A 117 -14.67 9.68 -5.43
N PHE A 118 -14.84 10.95 -5.79
CA PHE A 118 -14.08 12.05 -5.20
C PHE A 118 -14.51 12.36 -3.76
N LEU A 119 -15.81 12.24 -3.47
CA LEU A 119 -16.36 12.34 -2.12
C LEU A 119 -15.77 11.26 -1.20
N LEU A 120 -15.68 10.03 -1.70
CA LEU A 120 -15.09 8.90 -0.99
C LEU A 120 -13.60 9.11 -0.68
N ASP A 121 -12.84 9.66 -1.65
CA ASP A 121 -11.44 9.99 -1.45
C ASP A 121 -11.25 11.03 -0.33
N ILE A 122 -12.07 12.09 -0.30
CA ILE A 122 -12.06 13.09 0.78
C ILE A 122 -12.37 12.44 2.13
N TYR A 123 -13.39 11.58 2.20
CA TYR A 123 -13.77 10.91 3.45
C TYR A 123 -12.64 10.02 3.99
N ARG A 124 -11.93 9.29 3.11
CA ARG A 124 -10.75 8.50 3.50
C ARG A 124 -9.61 9.38 4.04
N ILE A 125 -9.33 10.49 3.38
CA ILE A 125 -8.30 11.45 3.81
C ILE A 125 -8.64 11.99 5.21
N VAL A 126 -9.90 12.37 5.43
CA VAL A 126 -10.42 12.84 6.72
C VAL A 126 -10.33 11.75 7.80
N GLN A 127 -10.64 10.49 7.47
CA GLN A 127 -10.49 9.36 8.38
C GLN A 127 -9.03 9.16 8.81
N ILE A 128 -8.09 9.12 7.85
CA ILE A 128 -6.65 8.98 8.15
C ILE A 128 -6.19 10.11 9.08
N TYR A 129 -6.60 11.33 8.76
CA TYR A 129 -6.23 12.51 9.51
C TYR A 129 -6.75 12.46 10.96
N TYR A 130 -8.01 12.07 11.15
CA TYR A 130 -8.65 12.05 12.47
C TYR A 130 -8.15 10.92 13.37
N TYR A 131 -8.01 9.70 12.85
CA TYR A 131 -7.68 8.55 13.69
C TYR A 131 -6.23 8.55 14.19
N LYS A 132 -5.40 9.53 13.78
CA LYS A 132 -3.99 9.70 14.19
C LYS A 132 -3.28 8.35 14.35
N THR A 133 -3.56 7.43 13.43
CA THR A 133 -3.00 6.08 13.50
C THR A 133 -1.47 6.21 13.45
N GLU A 134 -0.73 5.29 14.07
CA GLU A 134 0.75 5.15 13.94
C GLU A 134 1.24 5.13 12.46
N VAL A 135 0.27 5.01 11.54
CA VAL A 135 0.25 5.39 10.13
C VAL A 135 0.58 6.86 9.93
N GLY A 136 1.88 7.14 9.95
CA GLY A 136 2.45 8.46 9.76
C GLY A 136 2.05 9.16 8.45
N PHE A 137 2.44 10.43 8.42
CA PHE A 137 2.30 11.41 7.33
C PHE A 137 2.31 10.83 5.89
N GLN A 138 3.13 9.83 5.61
CA GLN A 138 3.22 9.18 4.29
C GLN A 138 1.91 8.52 3.81
N GLY A 139 1.13 7.92 4.70
CA GLY A 139 -0.17 7.34 4.34
C GLY A 139 -1.19 8.41 3.96
N PHE A 140 -1.16 9.54 4.66
CA PHE A 140 -1.95 10.72 4.36
C PHE A 140 -1.54 11.34 3.02
N LEU A 141 -0.22 11.55 2.79
CA LEU A 141 0.32 12.05 1.52
C LEU A 141 -0.10 11.20 0.32
N ARG A 142 -0.15 9.87 0.47
CA ARG A 142 -0.59 8.98 -0.60
C ARG A 142 -2.04 9.18 -0.99
N GLU A 143 -2.94 9.33 -0.02
CA GLU A 143 -4.36 9.53 -0.35
C GLU A 143 -4.58 10.90 -0.98
N ILE A 144 -3.86 11.92 -0.51
CA ILE A 144 -3.75 13.22 -1.19
C ILE A 144 -3.22 13.02 -2.62
N ASP A 145 -2.21 12.17 -2.80
CA ASP A 145 -1.66 11.90 -4.12
C ASP A 145 -2.64 11.23 -5.06
N ARG A 146 -3.41 10.27 -4.54
CA ARG A 146 -4.47 9.57 -5.27
C ARG A 146 -5.58 10.53 -5.68
N LEU A 147 -6.03 11.39 -4.75
CA LEU A 147 -7.00 12.45 -5.02
C LEU A 147 -6.51 13.39 -6.13
N ILE A 148 -5.27 13.88 -6.01
CA ILE A 148 -4.66 14.76 -7.01
C ILE A 148 -4.49 14.03 -8.35
N ASN A 149 -4.02 12.79 -8.36
CA ASN A 149 -3.85 12.03 -9.60
C ASN A 149 -5.20 11.80 -10.30
N ASN A 150 -6.29 11.58 -9.56
CA ASN A 150 -7.64 11.53 -10.15
C ASN A 150 -8.01 12.89 -10.79
N LEU A 151 -7.65 14.01 -10.17
CA LEU A 151 -7.85 15.35 -10.77
C LEU A 151 -6.97 15.59 -12.02
N ILE A 152 -5.77 15.03 -12.05
CA ILE A 152 -4.80 15.18 -13.15
C ILE A 152 -5.16 14.28 -14.34
N LEU A 153 -5.39 12.98 -14.09
CA LEU A 153 -5.65 11.96 -15.11
C LEU A 153 -6.90 12.25 -15.92
N ASP A 154 -7.87 12.93 -15.32
CA ASP A 154 -9.08 13.35 -16.02
C ASP A 154 -8.86 14.56 -16.96
N ASN A 155 -7.64 15.10 -17.11
CA ASN A 155 -7.28 16.21 -18.02
C ASN A 155 -8.09 17.51 -17.83
N LYS A 156 -8.47 17.84 -16.58
CA LYS A 156 -9.42 18.94 -16.28
C LYS A 156 -8.80 20.11 -15.54
N PHE A 157 -7.64 20.57 -16.01
CA PHE A 157 -7.06 21.81 -15.53
C PHE A 157 -6.74 22.76 -16.69
N GLU A 158 -7.00 24.05 -16.47
CA GLU A 158 -6.50 25.10 -17.35
C GLU A 158 -5.04 25.37 -16.98
N GLU A 159 -4.12 25.31 -17.95
CA GLU A 159 -2.73 25.73 -17.75
C GLU A 159 -2.71 27.24 -17.56
N ASN A 160 -2.39 27.70 -16.35
CA ASN A 160 -2.17 29.12 -16.12
C ASN A 160 -0.78 29.51 -16.64
N LYS A 161 -0.67 29.66 -17.98
CA LYS A 161 0.54 30.10 -18.70
C LYS A 161 0.84 31.60 -18.56
N PHE A 162 -0.04 32.35 -17.89
CA PHE A 162 -0.02 33.81 -17.92
C PHE A 162 0.72 34.38 -16.70
N LEU A 163 1.76 35.16 -17.03
CA LEU A 163 2.60 36.04 -16.21
C LEU A 163 3.69 35.39 -15.36
N ASN A 164 4.83 36.08 -15.32
CA ASN A 164 5.92 35.84 -14.39
C ASN A 164 5.36 35.54 -12.98
N THR A 165 5.78 34.43 -12.38
CA THR A 165 5.36 33.98 -11.04
C THR A 165 5.34 35.12 -10.03
N TRP A 166 6.33 36.02 -10.07
CA TRP A 166 6.45 37.17 -9.18
C TRP A 166 5.28 38.19 -9.29
N ILE A 167 4.72 38.45 -10.47
CA ILE A 167 3.59 39.40 -10.62
C ILE A 167 2.33 38.80 -10.01
N ARG A 168 2.13 37.48 -10.17
CA ARG A 168 1.00 36.78 -9.57
C ARG A 168 1.09 36.81 -8.04
N GLU A 169 2.23 36.41 -7.50
CA GLU A 169 2.47 36.36 -6.06
C GLU A 169 2.24 37.73 -5.43
N GLU A 170 2.77 38.78 -6.04
CA GLU A 170 2.62 40.12 -5.51
C GLU A 170 1.18 40.66 -5.68
N ALA A 171 0.48 40.32 -6.76
CA ALA A 171 -0.95 40.65 -6.91
C ALA A 171 -1.81 39.99 -5.81
N ILE A 172 -1.54 38.72 -5.49
CA ILE A 172 -2.21 37.99 -4.40
C ILE A 172 -1.85 38.62 -3.06
N SER A 173 -0.58 38.96 -2.85
CA SER A 173 -0.09 39.63 -1.63
C SER A 173 -0.79 40.97 -1.40
N LYS A 174 -0.88 41.82 -2.43
CA LYS A 174 -1.61 43.10 -2.36
C LYS A 174 -3.10 42.94 -2.11
N MET A 175 -3.75 41.94 -2.71
CA MET A 175 -5.15 41.70 -2.36
C MET A 175 -5.31 41.15 -0.95
N LYS A 176 -4.38 40.32 -0.46
CA LYS A 176 -4.40 39.87 0.94
C LYS A 176 -4.29 41.05 1.89
N GLU A 177 -3.38 41.99 1.62
CA GLU A 177 -3.25 43.25 2.36
C GLU A 177 -4.58 44.03 2.40
N ILE A 178 -5.29 44.11 1.27
CA ILE A 178 -6.62 44.76 1.20
C ILE A 178 -7.69 43.99 1.99
N PHE A 179 -7.67 42.65 1.97
CA PHE A 179 -8.61 41.84 2.75
C PHE A 179 -8.36 41.93 4.25
N ASP A 180 -7.09 42.08 4.67
CA ASP A 180 -6.70 42.26 6.07
C ASP A 180 -6.96 43.70 6.55
N PHE A 181 -6.74 44.70 5.67
CA PHE A 181 -6.88 46.14 5.95
C PHE A 181 -7.67 46.87 4.84
N PRO A 182 -9.01 46.77 4.84
CA PRO A 182 -9.86 47.25 3.75
C PRO A 182 -10.04 48.78 3.69
N ASP A 183 -9.60 49.51 4.71
CA ASP A 183 -9.53 50.97 4.76
C ASP A 183 -8.34 51.54 3.97
N ASN A 184 -7.41 50.68 3.56
CA ASN A 184 -6.25 51.06 2.77
C ASN A 184 -6.68 51.55 1.37
N LYS A 185 -6.37 52.81 1.05
CA LYS A 185 -6.77 53.50 -0.20
C LYS A 185 -5.91 53.13 -1.41
N LEU A 186 -5.58 51.84 -1.55
CA LEU A 186 -4.75 51.32 -2.63
C LEU A 186 -5.55 51.31 -3.95
N LYS A 187 -5.09 52.05 -4.96
CA LYS A 187 -5.72 52.03 -6.29
C LYS A 187 -4.97 51.12 -7.26
N LEU A 188 -5.68 50.65 -8.28
CA LEU A 188 -5.08 49.84 -9.34
C LEU A 188 -3.93 50.58 -10.04
N GLU A 189 -4.01 51.90 -10.19
CA GLU A 189 -2.95 52.72 -10.78
C GLU A 189 -1.67 52.73 -9.93
N ASP A 190 -1.80 52.72 -8.60
CA ASP A 190 -0.67 52.73 -7.68
C ASP A 190 0.08 51.40 -7.75
N ILE A 191 -0.68 50.30 -7.75
CA ILE A 191 -0.17 48.94 -7.99
C ILE A 191 0.54 48.91 -9.36
N SER A 192 -0.13 49.33 -10.43
CA SER A 192 0.41 49.26 -11.79
C SER A 192 1.73 50.02 -11.96
N LYS A 193 1.87 51.18 -11.30
CA LYS A 193 3.12 51.95 -11.26
C LYS A 193 4.24 51.20 -10.53
N GLN A 194 3.95 50.54 -9.41
CA GLN A 194 4.93 49.73 -8.68
C GLN A 194 5.47 48.58 -9.54
N PHE A 195 4.62 47.96 -10.36
CA PHE A 195 5.02 46.87 -11.28
C PHE A 195 5.62 47.34 -12.60
N ASN A 196 5.67 48.65 -12.86
CA ASN A 196 6.05 49.22 -14.15
C ASN A 196 5.23 48.64 -15.33
N VAL A 197 3.92 48.46 -15.12
CA VAL A 197 2.97 47.96 -16.13
C VAL A 197 1.81 48.94 -16.35
N LYS A 198 1.11 48.82 -17.48
CA LYS A 198 -0.11 49.60 -17.73
C LYS A 198 -1.27 49.08 -16.87
N SER A 199 -2.12 49.97 -16.36
CA SER A 199 -3.32 49.59 -15.58
C SER A 199 -4.27 48.67 -16.34
N SER A 200 -4.35 48.79 -17.66
CA SER A 200 -5.15 47.89 -18.51
C SER A 200 -4.62 46.46 -18.53
N PHE A 201 -3.29 46.29 -18.43
CA PHE A 201 -2.67 44.98 -18.26
C PHE A 201 -2.96 44.46 -16.86
N MET A 202 -2.68 45.25 -15.81
CA MET A 202 -2.90 44.83 -14.43
C MET A 202 -4.36 44.47 -14.13
N SER A 203 -5.32 45.17 -14.74
CA SER A 203 -6.75 44.84 -14.65
C SER A 203 -7.06 43.43 -15.19
N LYS A 204 -6.46 43.06 -16.33
CA LYS A 204 -6.58 41.70 -16.90
C LYS A 204 -5.93 40.66 -15.99
N VAL A 205 -4.76 40.99 -15.41
CA VAL A 205 -4.04 40.15 -14.45
C VAL A 205 -4.91 39.84 -13.24
N PHE A 206 -5.46 40.87 -12.59
CA PHE A 206 -6.35 40.67 -11.45
C PHE A 206 -7.61 39.90 -11.81
N LYS A 207 -8.26 40.21 -12.94
CA LYS A 207 -9.44 39.46 -13.38
C LYS A 207 -9.12 37.97 -13.58
N HIS A 208 -7.96 37.68 -14.18
CA HIS A 208 -7.51 36.32 -14.41
C HIS A 208 -7.14 35.57 -13.12
N ILE A 209 -6.42 36.21 -12.20
CA ILE A 209 -5.97 35.61 -10.93
C ILE A 209 -7.14 35.48 -9.95
N LEU A 210 -7.80 36.60 -9.62
CA LEU A 210 -8.82 36.68 -8.58
C LEU A 210 -10.14 36.02 -9.00
N GLY A 211 -10.42 35.99 -10.31
CA GLY A 211 -11.71 35.56 -10.86
C GLY A 211 -12.79 36.65 -10.86
N TYR A 212 -12.47 37.81 -10.32
CA TYR A 212 -13.29 39.02 -10.25
C TYR A 212 -12.45 40.23 -10.68
N SER A 213 -13.09 41.34 -11.06
CA SER A 213 -12.34 42.59 -11.27
C SER A 213 -11.68 43.05 -9.96
N PHE A 214 -10.57 43.79 -10.05
CA PHE A 214 -9.91 44.38 -8.87
C PHE A 214 -10.90 45.18 -8.01
N VAL A 215 -11.76 45.98 -8.65
CA VAL A 215 -12.76 46.82 -7.96
C VAL A 215 -13.80 45.97 -7.24
N ASP A 216 -14.29 44.90 -7.88
CA ASP A 216 -15.25 44.00 -7.23
C ASP A 216 -14.62 43.31 -6.02
N ALA A 217 -13.40 42.78 -6.16
CA ALA A 217 -12.67 42.15 -5.07
C ALA A 217 -12.38 43.12 -3.91
N TYR A 218 -12.02 44.36 -4.23
CA TYR A 218 -11.83 45.43 -3.24
C TYR A 218 -13.12 45.71 -2.46
N HIS A 219 -14.25 45.90 -3.15
CA HIS A 219 -15.53 46.10 -2.47
C HIS A 219 -15.99 44.87 -1.68
N MET A 220 -15.67 43.66 -2.12
CA MET A 220 -15.94 42.43 -1.36
C MET A 220 -15.17 42.41 -0.03
N ALA A 221 -13.90 42.83 -0.02
CA ALA A 221 -13.10 42.96 1.19
C ALA A 221 -13.72 43.98 2.16
N GLN A 222 -14.05 45.18 1.67
CA GLN A 222 -14.66 46.24 2.49
C GLN A 222 -15.98 45.79 3.10
N ILE A 223 -16.87 45.18 2.31
CA ILE A 223 -18.15 44.69 2.81
C ILE A 223 -17.99 43.53 3.77
N GLY A 224 -17.02 42.64 3.53
CA GLY A 224 -16.69 41.57 4.46
C GLY A 224 -16.39 42.12 5.86
N LYS A 225 -15.58 43.18 5.94
CA LYS A 225 -15.24 43.83 7.21
C LYS A 225 -16.39 44.61 7.82
N VAL A 226 -17.19 45.31 7.01
CA VAL A 226 -18.42 45.95 7.51
C VAL A 226 -19.32 44.92 8.16
N VAL A 227 -19.54 43.78 7.52
CA VAL A 227 -20.40 42.71 8.01
C VAL A 227 -19.84 42.10 9.30
N GLU A 228 -18.53 41.94 9.40
CA GLU A 228 -17.85 41.54 10.64
C GLU A 228 -18.16 42.50 11.80
N LEU A 229 -18.05 43.82 11.57
CA LEU A 229 -18.32 44.84 12.57
C LEU A 229 -19.82 44.93 12.90
N LEU A 230 -20.71 44.85 11.91
CA LEU A 230 -22.16 44.89 12.09
C LEU A 230 -22.70 43.78 13.02
N ILE A 231 -22.00 42.64 13.11
CA ILE A 231 -22.38 41.53 14.00
C ILE A 231 -21.78 41.67 15.40
N ASN A 232 -20.59 42.26 15.51
CA ASN A 232 -19.86 42.31 16.78
C ASN A 232 -20.03 43.65 17.51
N THR A 233 -20.58 44.69 16.86
CA THR A 233 -20.74 46.02 17.44
C THR A 233 -22.12 46.61 17.16
N ASP A 234 -22.56 47.49 18.06
CA ASP A 234 -23.79 48.29 17.90
C ASP A 234 -23.53 49.69 17.32
N GLU A 235 -22.30 49.94 16.83
CA GLU A 235 -21.87 51.23 16.28
C GLU A 235 -22.74 51.68 15.09
N ASN A 236 -22.71 52.97 14.74
CA ASN A 236 -23.50 53.45 13.63
C ASN A 236 -23.09 52.77 12.32
N ILE A 237 -24.06 52.29 11.54
CA ILE A 237 -23.81 51.58 10.27
C ILE A 237 -22.96 52.42 9.30
N LEU A 238 -23.20 53.74 9.25
CA LEU A 238 -22.46 54.62 8.36
C LEU A 238 -21.03 54.87 8.85
N GLU A 239 -20.83 54.98 10.17
CA GLU A 239 -19.48 55.09 10.76
C GLU A 239 -18.67 53.84 10.44
N ILE A 240 -19.21 52.65 10.69
CA ILE A 240 -18.60 51.36 10.31
C ILE A 240 -18.24 51.34 8.82
N ALA A 241 -19.15 51.78 7.94
CA ALA A 241 -18.90 51.80 6.50
C ALA A 241 -17.73 52.73 6.13
N PHE A 242 -17.66 53.92 6.74
CA PHE A 242 -16.58 54.87 6.51
C PHE A 242 -15.24 54.36 7.05
N ASP A 243 -15.25 53.73 8.23
CA ASP A 243 -14.07 53.12 8.85
C ASP A 243 -13.56 51.91 8.06
N CYS A 244 -14.43 51.23 7.32
CA CYS A 244 -14.05 50.17 6.37
C CYS A 244 -13.62 50.71 5.00
N GLY A 245 -13.48 52.03 4.83
CA GLY A 245 -12.93 52.66 3.63
C GLY A 245 -13.93 53.05 2.54
N PHE A 246 -15.24 53.00 2.78
CA PHE A 246 -16.20 53.52 1.81
C PHE A 246 -16.11 55.05 1.72
N SER A 247 -16.07 55.61 0.51
CA SER A 247 -16.00 57.06 0.31
C SER A 247 -17.37 57.75 0.32
N SER A 248 -18.46 56.98 0.17
CA SER A 248 -19.82 57.52 0.22
C SER A 248 -20.84 56.48 0.69
N SER A 249 -21.87 56.96 1.39
CA SER A 249 -23.01 56.14 1.81
C SER A 249 -23.72 55.48 0.63
N LYS A 250 -23.81 56.17 -0.52
CA LYS A 250 -24.42 55.63 -1.74
C LYS A 250 -23.70 54.38 -2.23
N THR A 251 -22.37 54.47 -2.40
CA THR A 251 -21.53 53.35 -2.85
C THR A 251 -21.58 52.17 -1.89
N PHE A 252 -21.60 52.45 -0.59
CA PHE A 252 -21.78 51.42 0.43
C PHE A 252 -23.11 50.67 0.27
N HIS A 253 -24.24 51.39 0.24
CA HIS A 253 -25.57 50.77 0.14
C HIS A 253 -25.76 50.00 -1.17
N GLU A 254 -25.25 50.53 -2.29
CA GLU A 254 -25.29 49.85 -3.58
C GLU A 254 -24.52 48.52 -3.56
N ASN A 255 -23.29 48.53 -3.04
CA ASN A 255 -22.49 47.30 -2.95
C ASN A 255 -23.06 46.33 -1.89
N PHE A 256 -23.57 46.82 -0.75
CA PHE A 256 -24.18 45.96 0.27
C PHE A 256 -25.40 45.23 -0.31
N LYS A 257 -26.30 45.97 -0.95
CA LYS A 257 -27.49 45.41 -1.61
C LYS A 257 -27.10 44.47 -2.75
N LYS A 258 -26.02 44.75 -3.49
CA LYS A 258 -25.50 43.86 -4.55
C LYS A 258 -25.17 42.47 -4.00
N TYR A 259 -24.45 42.40 -2.89
CA TYR A 259 -23.88 41.14 -2.35
C TYR A 259 -24.77 40.42 -1.32
N PHE A 260 -25.58 41.16 -0.56
CA PHE A 260 -26.45 40.62 0.50
C PHE A 260 -27.94 40.60 0.14
N LYS A 261 -28.33 41.27 -0.97
CA LYS A 261 -29.72 41.38 -1.44
C LYS A 261 -30.70 42.05 -0.46
N GLU A 262 -30.22 42.55 0.67
CA GLU A 262 -30.98 43.30 1.67
C GLU A 262 -30.26 44.59 2.08
N THR A 263 -30.85 45.38 2.98
CA THR A 263 -30.23 46.60 3.52
C THR A 263 -29.39 46.28 4.77
N PRO A 264 -28.35 47.07 5.08
CA PRO A 264 -27.55 46.89 6.31
C PRO A 264 -28.39 46.90 7.59
N ASN A 265 -29.41 47.76 7.65
CA ASN A 265 -30.35 47.84 8.77
C ASN A 265 -31.18 46.55 8.93
N THR A 266 -31.67 46.02 7.81
CA THR A 266 -32.41 44.76 7.78
C THR A 266 -31.51 43.60 8.20
N PHE A 267 -30.29 43.55 7.65
CA PHE A 267 -29.27 42.56 8.00
C PHE A 267 -28.96 42.57 9.50
N ARG A 268 -28.65 43.74 10.09
CA ARG A 268 -28.37 43.89 11.53
C ARG A 268 -29.53 43.41 12.41
N LYS A 269 -30.78 43.70 12.02
CA LYS A 269 -31.97 43.22 12.75
C LYS A 269 -32.14 41.69 12.66
N ASN A 270 -31.83 41.11 11.50
CA ASN A 270 -31.98 39.68 11.24
C ASN A 270 -30.90 38.83 11.93
N ILE A 271 -29.69 39.37 12.14
CA ILE A 271 -28.57 38.71 12.82
C ILE A 271 -28.95 38.19 14.23
N LEU A 272 -29.81 38.92 14.95
CA LEU A 272 -30.23 38.59 16.32
C LEU A 272 -31.18 37.38 16.40
N LEU A 273 -31.72 36.88 15.27
CA LEU A 273 -32.74 35.83 15.23
C LEU A 273 -32.23 34.46 14.74
N SER A 274 -30.95 34.35 14.40
CA SER A 274 -30.37 33.13 13.85
C SER A 274 -28.99 32.84 14.43
N GLU A 275 -28.95 32.43 15.69
CA GLU A 275 -27.80 31.65 16.16
C GLU A 275 -27.72 30.34 15.37
N PRO A 276 -26.54 29.94 14.86
CA PRO A 276 -26.37 28.60 14.31
C PRO A 276 -26.74 27.59 15.38
N LYS A 277 -27.55 26.58 15.02
CA LYS A 277 -27.96 25.53 15.97
C LYS A 277 -26.76 24.69 16.45
N PHE A 278 -25.63 24.77 15.74
CA PHE A 278 -24.40 24.03 16.02
C PHE A 278 -23.19 24.95 16.05
N VAL A 279 -22.64 25.13 17.26
CA VAL A 279 -21.32 25.71 17.51
C VAL A 279 -20.47 24.54 18.01
N TYR A 280 -19.96 23.70 17.11
CA TYR A 280 -19.08 22.59 17.52
C TYR A 280 -17.76 23.17 18.04
N SER A 281 -17.58 23.20 19.35
CA SER A 281 -16.44 23.87 19.99
C SER A 281 -15.06 23.20 19.75
N SER A 282 -14.96 22.18 18.89
CA SER A 282 -13.70 21.56 18.42
C SER A 282 -13.90 20.58 17.25
N PHE A 283 -12.86 20.34 16.45
CA PHE A 283 -12.85 19.32 15.38
C PHE A 283 -13.08 17.93 15.92
N ASP A 284 -12.57 17.59 17.11
CA ASP A 284 -12.90 16.33 17.75
C ASP A 284 -14.42 16.18 17.98
N LYS A 285 -15.13 17.25 18.35
CA LYS A 285 -16.60 17.21 18.47
C LYS A 285 -17.28 17.07 17.11
N VAL A 286 -16.76 17.72 16.07
CA VAL A 286 -17.26 17.59 14.69
C VAL A 286 -17.09 16.14 14.21
N MET A 287 -15.90 15.57 14.35
CA MET A 287 -15.56 14.21 13.95
C MET A 287 -16.33 13.15 14.77
N ASN A 288 -16.68 13.45 16.02
CA ASN A 288 -17.53 12.60 16.87
C ASN A 288 -19.04 12.82 16.68
N SER A 289 -19.48 13.72 15.80
CA SER A 289 -20.91 13.94 15.52
C SER A 289 -21.52 12.75 14.79
N ASP A 290 -22.80 12.46 15.02
CA ASP A 290 -23.50 11.33 14.37
C ASP A 290 -23.53 11.48 12.84
N ILE A 291 -23.52 12.73 12.35
CA ILE A 291 -23.51 13.05 10.91
C ILE A 291 -22.21 12.59 10.27
N LEU A 292 -21.06 12.93 10.87
CA LEU A 292 -19.75 12.52 10.34
C LEU A 292 -19.39 11.10 10.68
N LYS A 293 -19.82 10.58 11.84
CA LYS A 293 -19.78 9.14 12.11
C LYS A 293 -20.43 8.40 10.98
N ASN A 294 -21.68 8.72 10.59
CA ASN A 294 -22.38 8.06 9.49
C ASN A 294 -21.65 8.16 8.13
N ILE A 295 -20.95 9.26 7.85
CA ILE A 295 -20.18 9.47 6.64
C ILE A 295 -18.87 8.65 6.62
N ILE A 296 -18.11 8.69 7.71
CA ILE A 296 -16.95 7.80 7.98
C ILE A 296 -17.37 6.33 7.85
N ASN A 297 -18.65 6.07 8.11
CA ASN A 297 -19.28 4.78 8.17
C ASN A 297 -19.89 4.30 6.83
N CYS A 298 -20.00 5.16 5.81
CA CYS A 298 -20.82 4.91 4.62
C CYS A 298 -20.10 4.20 3.45
N GLU A 299 -18.81 3.84 3.55
CA GLU A 299 -18.18 2.93 2.57
C GLU A 299 -18.23 1.45 2.94
N GLY A 300 -18.82 1.10 4.09
CA GLY A 300 -19.16 -0.27 4.39
C GLY A 300 -20.57 -0.59 3.87
N LYS A 301 -20.76 -0.81 2.57
CA LYS A 301 -21.85 -1.71 2.15
C LYS A 301 -21.65 -3.00 2.95
N ASN A 302 -22.73 -3.54 3.51
CA ASN A 302 -22.74 -4.79 4.28
C ASN A 302 -22.11 -5.92 3.46
N TYR A 303 -20.79 -6.09 3.53
CA TYR A 303 -20.05 -7.12 2.81
C TYR A 303 -19.88 -8.39 3.65
N TYR A 304 -20.31 -8.39 4.91
CA TYR A 304 -20.28 -9.56 5.80
C TYR A 304 -21.52 -10.45 5.64
N GLU A 305 -21.99 -10.70 4.42
CA GLU A 305 -23.16 -11.56 4.22
C GLU A 305 -22.85 -13.05 4.47
N ASN A 306 -21.58 -13.48 4.41
CA ASN A 306 -21.22 -14.88 4.63
C ASN A 306 -20.20 -15.08 5.77
N LEU A 307 -20.57 -14.69 6.99
CA LEU A 307 -19.83 -15.10 8.20
C LEU A 307 -19.96 -16.60 8.48
N ARG A 308 -20.80 -17.32 7.75
CA ARG A 308 -21.01 -18.77 7.89
C ARG A 308 -20.64 -19.47 6.61
N GLN A 309 -19.80 -20.47 6.73
CA GLN A 309 -19.45 -21.36 5.63
C GLN A 309 -19.51 -22.81 6.10
N THR A 310 -20.02 -23.68 5.25
CA THR A 310 -20.01 -25.13 5.49
C THR A 310 -19.15 -25.79 4.44
N TYR A 311 -18.19 -26.59 4.89
CA TYR A 311 -17.43 -27.49 4.05
C TYR A 311 -17.85 -28.92 4.40
N GLU A 312 -18.46 -29.59 3.44
CA GLU A 312 -18.84 -31.00 3.54
C GLU A 312 -17.93 -31.82 2.64
N ILE A 313 -17.39 -32.89 3.21
CA ILE A 313 -16.38 -33.76 2.60
C ILE A 313 -16.78 -35.21 2.87
N SER A 314 -16.65 -36.10 1.89
CA SER A 314 -16.77 -37.55 2.08
C SER A 314 -15.41 -38.25 2.17
N VAL A 315 -15.28 -39.32 2.95
CA VAL A 315 -14.08 -40.19 2.93
C VAL A 315 -13.82 -40.81 1.56
N ASP A 316 -14.87 -40.94 0.73
CA ASP A 316 -14.78 -41.50 -0.62
C ASP A 316 -14.50 -40.43 -1.70
N GLU A 317 -14.30 -39.16 -1.31
CA GLU A 317 -13.93 -38.12 -2.26
C GLU A 317 -12.58 -38.43 -2.92
N ARG A 318 -12.54 -38.27 -4.25
CA ARG A 318 -11.32 -38.46 -5.02
C ARG A 318 -10.34 -37.34 -4.70
N SER A 319 -9.05 -37.69 -4.64
CA SER A 319 -7.99 -36.69 -4.63
C SER A 319 -8.12 -35.79 -5.84
N LEU A 320 -7.95 -34.49 -5.62
CA LEU A 320 -7.72 -33.51 -6.66
C LEU A 320 -6.45 -33.92 -7.44
N ASP A 321 -6.51 -33.73 -8.75
CA ASP A 321 -5.38 -33.90 -9.67
C ASP A 321 -4.44 -32.70 -9.54
N ILE A 322 -3.82 -32.58 -8.36
CA ILE A 322 -2.74 -31.65 -8.09
C ILE A 322 -1.46 -32.44 -8.31
N GLU A 323 -0.53 -31.91 -9.12
CA GLU A 323 0.76 -32.58 -9.38
C GLU A 323 1.34 -33.15 -8.07
N GLU A 324 1.52 -34.48 -8.02
CA GLU A 324 1.90 -35.25 -6.82
C GLU A 324 3.15 -34.71 -6.10
N ASN A 325 3.93 -33.88 -6.80
CA ASN A 325 5.27 -33.48 -6.46
C ASN A 325 5.40 -32.03 -5.96
N PHE A 326 4.33 -31.36 -5.48
CA PHE A 326 4.45 -30.02 -4.87
C PHE A 326 5.61 -29.91 -3.87
N ARG A 327 5.81 -30.93 -3.02
CA ARG A 327 6.93 -30.99 -2.07
C ARG A 327 8.28 -31.20 -2.75
N GLU A 328 8.36 -32.06 -3.76
CA GLU A 328 9.60 -32.33 -4.50
C GLU A 328 10.05 -31.10 -5.31
N LYS A 329 9.08 -30.40 -5.89
CA LYS A 329 9.30 -29.17 -6.64
C LYS A 329 9.42 -27.93 -5.75
N SER A 330 9.11 -28.03 -4.45
CA SER A 330 9.20 -26.90 -3.54
C SER A 330 10.64 -26.38 -3.45
N ILE A 331 10.78 -25.08 -3.70
CA ILE A 331 12.02 -24.35 -3.54
C ILE A 331 11.81 -23.46 -2.32
N PHE A 332 12.79 -23.41 -1.42
CA PHE A 332 12.72 -22.55 -0.24
C PHE A 332 13.81 -21.48 -0.33
N SER A 333 13.46 -20.20 -0.34
CA SER A 333 14.47 -19.14 -0.41
C SER A 333 15.21 -18.95 0.92
N ALA A 334 16.54 -18.97 0.88
CA ALA A 334 17.37 -18.68 2.03
C ALA A 334 17.12 -17.26 2.59
N SER A 335 16.66 -16.32 1.77
CA SER A 335 16.32 -14.96 2.22
C SER A 335 15.21 -14.94 3.27
N ASN A 336 14.32 -15.94 3.28
CA ASN A 336 13.19 -16.02 4.21
C ASN A 336 13.61 -16.53 5.61
N LEU A 337 14.85 -17.02 5.73
CA LEU A 337 15.37 -17.58 6.97
C LEU A 337 15.99 -16.53 7.90
N GLY A 338 16.37 -15.37 7.37
CA GLY A 338 17.02 -14.29 8.11
C GLY A 338 18.54 -14.49 8.26
N ARG A 339 19.20 -13.59 9.02
CA ARG A 339 20.67 -13.59 9.18
C ARG A 339 21.16 -14.90 9.80
N ASN A 340 22.36 -15.33 9.41
CA ASN A 340 22.96 -16.59 9.86
C ASN A 340 22.05 -17.81 9.62
N TRP A 341 21.24 -17.80 8.55
CA TRP A 341 20.28 -18.87 8.26
C TRP A 341 20.90 -20.28 8.24
N LEU A 342 22.17 -20.38 7.87
CA LEU A 342 23.00 -21.57 7.94
C LEU A 342 22.90 -22.27 9.30
N TYR A 343 22.97 -21.51 10.40
CA TYR A 343 22.84 -22.02 11.77
C TYR A 343 21.47 -22.65 12.05
N TYR A 344 20.40 -22.13 11.42
CA TYR A 344 19.03 -22.57 11.66
C TYR A 344 18.61 -23.74 10.77
N ILE A 345 19.32 -24.05 9.68
CA ILE A 345 18.92 -25.10 8.73
C ILE A 345 18.59 -26.43 9.45
N PRO A 346 19.39 -26.95 10.41
CA PRO A 346 19.04 -28.22 11.07
C PRO A 346 17.67 -28.19 11.77
N GLU A 347 17.36 -27.09 12.47
CA GLU A 347 16.08 -26.91 13.14
C GLU A 347 14.93 -26.76 12.14
N ILE A 348 15.17 -26.07 11.02
CA ILE A 348 14.17 -25.90 9.97
C ILE A 348 13.92 -27.23 9.26
N GLN A 349 14.95 -28.00 8.91
CA GLN A 349 14.79 -29.31 8.29
C GLN A 349 14.06 -30.29 9.19
N LYS A 350 14.36 -30.28 10.49
CA LYS A 350 13.65 -31.10 11.49
C LYS A 350 12.14 -30.81 11.54
N ASN A 351 11.71 -29.59 11.24
CA ASN A 351 10.31 -29.17 11.42
C ASN A 351 9.53 -28.91 10.11
N ILE A 352 10.20 -28.52 9.03
CA ILE A 352 9.60 -28.10 7.76
C ILE A 352 10.02 -29.06 6.64
N GLY A 353 11.28 -29.49 6.59
CA GLY A 353 11.72 -30.54 5.64
C GLY A 353 11.60 -30.15 4.16
N PHE A 354 12.23 -29.05 3.75
CA PHE A 354 12.29 -28.65 2.33
C PHE A 354 13.35 -29.43 1.55
N ASN A 355 13.09 -29.72 0.28
CA ASN A 355 14.01 -30.51 -0.57
C ASN A 355 15.08 -29.66 -1.28
N THR A 356 14.72 -28.43 -1.62
CA THR A 356 15.60 -27.51 -2.36
C THR A 356 15.67 -26.16 -1.65
N ILE A 357 16.87 -25.61 -1.49
CA ILE A 357 17.10 -24.25 -0.96
C ILE A 357 17.67 -23.34 -2.04
N ARG A 358 17.04 -22.18 -2.23
CA ARG A 358 17.50 -21.14 -3.16
C ARG A 358 18.44 -20.17 -2.46
N VAL A 359 19.69 -20.16 -2.90
CA VAL A 359 20.78 -19.36 -2.31
C VAL A 359 21.26 -18.36 -3.34
N GLU A 360 21.21 -17.08 -3.00
CA GLU A 360 21.63 -16.01 -3.90
C GLU A 360 23.04 -15.53 -3.60
N ILE A 361 23.82 -15.41 -4.67
CA ILE A 361 25.19 -14.93 -4.67
C ILE A 361 25.26 -13.75 -5.61
N LYS A 362 25.83 -12.64 -5.14
CA LYS A 362 26.00 -11.42 -5.92
C LYS A 362 27.48 -11.24 -6.24
N ILE A 363 27.79 -11.13 -7.53
CA ILE A 363 29.12 -10.74 -8.00
C ILE A 363 29.10 -9.23 -8.27
N CYS A 364 29.94 -8.49 -7.54
CA CYS A 364 30.20 -7.07 -7.72
C CYS A 364 31.64 -6.85 -8.21
N LYS A 365 32.03 -5.64 -8.58
CA LYS A 365 33.33 -5.33 -9.20
C LYS A 365 34.56 -6.07 -8.63
N ASP A 366 34.69 -6.12 -7.30
CA ASP A 366 35.87 -6.69 -6.62
C ASP A 366 35.55 -7.74 -5.54
N ASN A 367 34.26 -8.06 -5.33
CA ASN A 367 33.82 -8.90 -4.22
C ASN A 367 32.63 -9.79 -4.61
N ILE A 368 32.58 -10.97 -4.00
CA ILE A 368 31.44 -11.90 -4.05
C ILE A 368 30.68 -11.74 -2.74
N PHE A 369 29.35 -11.71 -2.80
CA PHE A 369 28.51 -11.59 -1.60
C PHE A 369 27.49 -12.72 -1.58
N ILE A 370 27.19 -13.24 -0.39
CA ILE A 370 26.07 -14.15 -0.17
C ILE A 370 24.89 -13.39 0.44
N ARG A 371 23.67 -13.72 0.00
CA ARG A 371 22.46 -13.14 0.58
C ARG A 371 22.12 -13.87 1.88
N GLU A 372 22.07 -13.11 2.97
CA GLU A 372 21.66 -13.60 4.30
C GLU A 372 20.25 -13.18 4.69
N GLY A 373 19.57 -12.40 3.86
CA GLY A 373 18.24 -11.91 4.17
C GLY A 373 17.73 -10.98 3.08
N VAL A 374 16.61 -10.33 3.34
CA VAL A 374 16.06 -9.30 2.46
C VAL A 374 17.05 -8.13 2.41
N ASP A 375 17.63 -7.87 1.24
CA ASP A 375 18.65 -6.84 1.00
C ASP A 375 19.89 -6.84 1.92
N VAL A 376 20.15 -7.95 2.64
CA VAL A 376 21.36 -8.14 3.45
C VAL A 376 22.36 -9.01 2.69
N TRP A 377 23.51 -8.42 2.37
CA TRP A 377 24.60 -9.03 1.62
C TRP A 377 25.88 -9.03 2.44
N THR A 378 26.44 -10.20 2.69
CA THR A 378 27.70 -10.36 3.44
C THR A 378 28.81 -10.71 2.45
N PRO A 379 30.00 -10.08 2.53
CA PRO A 379 31.15 -10.47 1.73
C PRO A 379 31.46 -11.95 1.95
N LEU A 380 31.61 -12.68 0.86
CA LEU A 380 31.99 -14.09 0.86
C LEU A 380 33.53 -14.15 0.90
N ASP A 381 34.10 -14.23 2.11
CA ASP A 381 35.53 -14.48 2.29
C ASP A 381 35.87 -15.97 2.13
N GLU A 382 37.07 -16.32 1.65
CA GLU A 382 37.39 -17.71 1.30
C GLU A 382 37.28 -18.69 2.48
N THR A 383 37.59 -18.27 3.71
CA THR A 383 37.64 -19.17 4.88
C THR A 383 36.25 -19.43 5.46
N ASN A 384 35.44 -18.38 5.64
CA ASN A 384 34.07 -18.50 6.13
C ASN A 384 33.16 -19.12 5.07
N ALA A 385 33.35 -18.80 3.78
CA ALA A 385 32.57 -19.39 2.70
C ALA A 385 32.71 -20.91 2.62
N ILE A 386 33.92 -21.43 2.79
CA ILE A 386 34.15 -22.89 2.79
C ILE A 386 33.37 -23.53 3.94
N ASN A 387 33.44 -22.96 5.14
CA ASN A 387 32.72 -23.47 6.31
C ASN A 387 31.20 -23.43 6.10
N ASP A 388 30.69 -22.31 5.58
CA ASP A 388 29.28 -22.07 5.31
C ASP A 388 28.73 -23.05 4.27
N ILE A 389 29.43 -23.22 3.15
CA ILE A 389 29.07 -24.17 2.09
C ILE A 389 29.12 -25.62 2.60
N GLN A 390 30.12 -25.96 3.42
CA GLN A 390 30.21 -27.28 4.05
C GLN A 390 29.06 -27.54 5.03
N LEU A 391 28.56 -26.51 5.72
CA LEU A 391 27.39 -26.64 6.58
C LEU A 391 26.14 -26.99 5.76
N ILE A 392 25.98 -26.43 4.56
CA ILE A 392 24.84 -26.76 3.69
C ILE A 392 24.90 -28.23 3.25
N ASP A 393 26.08 -28.76 2.90
CA ASP A 393 26.22 -30.16 2.46
C ASP A 393 25.87 -31.18 3.54
N LYS A 394 26.07 -30.85 4.82
CA LYS A 394 25.72 -31.72 5.96
C LYS A 394 24.21 -31.99 6.08
N ILE A 395 23.39 -31.18 5.44
CA ILE A 395 21.94 -31.14 5.71
C ILE A 395 21.13 -31.79 4.57
N ASN A 396 21.82 -32.37 3.57
CA ASN A 396 21.23 -33.17 2.49
C ASN A 396 20.07 -32.48 1.75
N VAL A 397 20.23 -31.18 1.48
CA VAL A 397 19.28 -30.38 0.69
C VAL A 397 19.90 -30.10 -0.68
N ARG A 398 19.10 -30.12 -1.75
CA ARG A 398 19.53 -29.65 -3.07
C ARG A 398 19.71 -28.13 -3.05
N ILE A 399 20.80 -27.63 -3.63
CA ILE A 399 20.98 -26.18 -3.77
C ILE A 399 20.44 -25.72 -5.12
N HIS A 400 19.62 -24.69 -5.09
CA HIS A 400 19.28 -23.85 -6.21
C HIS A 400 20.12 -22.57 -6.13
N MET A 401 21.21 -22.53 -6.87
CA MET A 401 22.20 -21.48 -6.80
C MET A 401 21.88 -20.36 -7.77
N VAL A 402 21.74 -19.15 -7.26
CA VAL A 402 21.46 -17.96 -8.07
C VAL A 402 22.68 -17.08 -8.14
N LEU A 403 23.12 -16.78 -9.35
CA LEU A 403 24.23 -15.89 -9.60
C LEU A 403 23.71 -14.54 -10.13
N LYS A 404 23.68 -13.54 -9.26
CA LYS A 404 23.27 -12.17 -9.59
C LYS A 404 24.43 -11.36 -10.15
N MET A 405 24.31 -11.03 -11.43
CA MET A 405 25.26 -10.21 -12.19
C MET A 405 24.93 -8.72 -12.03
N ASN A 406 25.21 -8.17 -10.84
CA ASN A 406 25.05 -6.74 -10.58
C ASN A 406 26.34 -5.99 -10.93
N ILE A 407 26.64 -5.98 -12.21
CA ILE A 407 27.90 -5.52 -12.78
C ILE A 407 27.64 -4.32 -13.67
N ASP A 408 28.50 -3.29 -13.59
CA ASP A 408 28.46 -2.15 -14.50
C ASP A 408 28.58 -2.64 -15.96
N VAL A 409 27.76 -2.07 -16.84
CA VAL A 409 27.77 -2.34 -18.28
C VAL A 409 29.18 -2.10 -18.88
N LYS A 410 29.97 -1.20 -18.28
CA LYS A 410 31.34 -0.87 -18.70
C LYS A 410 32.42 -1.82 -18.18
N GLN A 411 32.10 -2.74 -17.24
CA GLN A 411 33.12 -3.60 -16.65
C GLN A 411 33.71 -4.57 -17.69
N ASN A 412 35.01 -4.89 -17.61
CA ASN A 412 35.63 -5.82 -18.57
C ASN A 412 35.12 -7.26 -18.32
N ILE A 413 34.71 -7.96 -19.39
CA ILE A 413 34.20 -9.34 -19.30
C ILE A 413 35.24 -10.33 -18.79
N ASN A 414 36.53 -10.10 -19.05
CA ASN A 414 37.61 -10.95 -18.52
C ASN A 414 37.68 -10.87 -17.00
N CYS A 415 37.46 -9.69 -16.41
CA CYS A 415 37.39 -9.57 -14.95
C CYS A 415 36.20 -10.37 -14.38
N ILE A 416 35.06 -10.37 -15.07
CA ILE A 416 33.89 -11.16 -14.67
C ILE A 416 34.19 -12.66 -14.76
N ASN A 417 34.88 -13.07 -15.82
CA ASN A 417 35.35 -14.44 -16.01
C ASN A 417 36.25 -14.90 -14.85
N ASP A 418 37.23 -14.08 -14.46
CA ASP A 418 38.17 -14.37 -13.36
C ASP A 418 37.44 -14.48 -12.01
N MET A 419 36.46 -13.60 -11.77
CA MET A 419 35.62 -13.67 -10.57
C MET A 419 34.78 -14.95 -10.51
N MET A 420 34.23 -15.37 -11.65
CA MET A 420 33.50 -16.63 -11.75
C MET A 420 34.42 -17.83 -11.53
N ASP A 421 35.66 -17.77 -12.01
CA ASP A 421 36.65 -18.82 -11.72
C ASP A 421 36.97 -18.88 -10.23
N LYS A 422 37.21 -17.73 -9.59
CA LYS A 422 37.40 -17.66 -8.13
C LYS A 422 36.20 -18.23 -7.37
N PHE A 423 34.98 -17.94 -7.82
CA PHE A 423 33.77 -18.49 -7.22
C PHE A 423 33.72 -20.02 -7.31
N PHE A 424 33.97 -20.61 -8.49
CA PHE A 424 34.02 -22.06 -8.65
C PHE A 424 35.16 -22.70 -7.86
N ASP A 425 36.31 -22.02 -7.74
CA ASP A 425 37.43 -22.52 -6.94
C ASP A 425 37.06 -22.61 -5.46
N ILE A 426 36.34 -21.61 -4.92
CA ILE A 426 35.78 -21.66 -3.55
C ILE A 426 34.82 -22.87 -3.42
N LEU A 427 33.93 -23.07 -4.39
CA LEU A 427 32.99 -24.20 -4.38
C LEU A 427 33.69 -25.55 -4.39
N PHE A 428 34.73 -25.72 -5.21
CA PHE A 428 35.46 -26.99 -5.33
C PHE A 428 36.42 -27.24 -4.16
N LYS A 429 36.90 -26.19 -3.48
CA LYS A 429 37.57 -26.32 -2.18
C LYS A 429 36.60 -26.79 -1.10
N ALA A 430 35.35 -26.31 -1.13
CA ALA A 430 34.35 -26.64 -0.12
C ALA A 430 33.73 -28.03 -0.31
N LEU A 431 33.41 -28.42 -1.56
CA LEU A 431 32.60 -29.60 -1.87
C LEU A 431 33.16 -30.43 -3.03
N ARG A 432 32.86 -31.74 -2.98
CA ARG A 432 33.12 -32.65 -4.10
C ARG A 432 32.19 -32.33 -5.27
N ILE A 433 32.74 -32.36 -6.49
CA ILE A 433 31.99 -32.13 -7.74
C ILE A 433 30.73 -33.00 -7.84
N SER A 434 30.76 -34.25 -7.36
CA SER A 434 29.60 -35.15 -7.37
C SER A 434 28.39 -34.61 -6.61
N LYS A 435 28.59 -33.81 -5.55
CA LYS A 435 27.49 -33.14 -4.82
C LYS A 435 26.93 -31.98 -5.63
N ILE A 436 27.82 -31.17 -6.21
CA ILE A 436 27.48 -29.96 -6.97
C ILE A 436 26.72 -30.32 -8.27
N LYS A 437 26.97 -31.49 -8.86
CA LYS A 437 26.25 -31.99 -10.06
C LYS A 437 24.73 -32.07 -9.88
N SER A 438 24.24 -32.20 -8.65
CA SER A 438 22.81 -32.26 -8.36
C SER A 438 22.15 -30.88 -8.19
N TRP A 439 22.93 -29.80 -8.24
CA TRP A 439 22.44 -28.44 -8.02
C TRP A 439 21.83 -27.85 -9.28
N ASN A 440 20.89 -26.93 -9.06
CA ASN A 440 20.30 -26.09 -10.08
C ASN A 440 21.08 -24.77 -10.15
N PHE A 441 21.33 -24.24 -11.35
CA PHE A 441 22.10 -23.02 -11.55
C PHE A 441 21.29 -21.96 -12.29
N GLU A 442 20.97 -20.87 -11.61
CA GLU A 442 20.16 -19.76 -12.11
C GLU A 442 21.07 -18.54 -12.34
N LEU A 443 21.05 -17.98 -13.56
CA LEU A 443 21.71 -16.71 -13.86
C LEU A 443 20.71 -15.57 -13.78
N ASP A 444 20.98 -14.57 -12.95
CA ASP A 444 20.18 -13.36 -12.86
C ASP A 444 20.95 -12.19 -13.48
N MET A 445 20.46 -11.74 -14.65
CA MET A 445 20.98 -10.60 -15.40
C MET A 445 19.98 -9.43 -15.43
N SER A 446 18.99 -9.41 -14.52
CA SER A 446 17.92 -8.42 -14.49
C SER A 446 18.41 -6.98 -14.47
N TYR A 447 19.55 -6.74 -13.81
CA TYR A 447 20.20 -5.43 -13.79
C TYR A 447 20.66 -4.97 -15.18
N LEU A 448 21.17 -5.88 -16.01
CA LEU A 448 21.62 -5.57 -17.36
C LEU A 448 20.43 -5.34 -18.29
N TRP A 449 19.36 -6.12 -18.16
CA TRP A 449 18.18 -5.98 -19.02
C TRP A 449 17.46 -4.66 -18.81
N LYS A 450 17.32 -4.20 -17.55
CA LYS A 450 16.75 -2.88 -17.22
C LYS A 450 17.51 -1.73 -17.87
N ASN A 451 18.80 -1.91 -18.14
CA ASN A 451 19.65 -0.91 -18.78
C ASN A 451 19.88 -1.21 -20.27
N GLY A 452 19.25 -2.26 -20.82
CA GLY A 452 19.68 -2.85 -22.09
C GLY A 452 19.22 -2.13 -23.35
N ILE A 453 18.06 -1.47 -23.28
CA ILE A 453 17.47 -0.75 -24.42
C ILE A 453 18.28 0.51 -24.75
N THR A 454 18.98 1.10 -23.77
CA THR A 454 19.73 2.35 -23.93
C THR A 454 21.20 2.18 -24.35
N TYR A 455 21.79 0.99 -24.19
CA TYR A 455 23.26 0.80 -24.28
C TYR A 455 23.75 -0.34 -25.18
N ASN A 456 22.88 -0.94 -26.02
CA ASN A 456 23.25 -2.04 -26.92
C ASN A 456 23.96 -3.21 -26.20
N VAL A 457 23.36 -3.69 -25.11
CA VAL A 457 23.97 -4.72 -24.23
C VAL A 457 23.75 -6.16 -24.70
N GLU A 458 23.12 -6.36 -25.85
CA GLU A 458 22.75 -7.69 -26.37
C GLU A 458 23.97 -8.62 -26.43
N ASP A 459 25.05 -8.21 -27.10
CA ASP A 459 26.26 -9.01 -27.26
C ASP A 459 26.93 -9.32 -25.92
N ARG A 460 26.86 -8.37 -24.98
CA ARG A 460 27.37 -8.58 -23.62
C ARG A 460 26.57 -9.63 -22.87
N CYS A 461 25.24 -9.58 -22.95
CA CYS A 461 24.37 -10.60 -22.33
C CYS A 461 24.58 -11.98 -22.98
N LYS A 462 24.73 -12.03 -24.31
CA LYS A 462 25.13 -13.27 -25.02
C LYS A 462 26.42 -13.84 -24.48
N GLN A 463 27.47 -13.01 -24.38
CA GLN A 463 28.78 -13.46 -23.91
C GLN A 463 28.72 -13.94 -22.45
N LEU A 464 28.00 -13.24 -21.57
CA LEU A 464 27.85 -13.61 -20.16
C LEU A 464 27.10 -14.93 -20.00
N TYR A 465 25.98 -15.10 -20.70
CA TYR A 465 25.21 -16.33 -20.66
C TYR A 465 25.99 -17.51 -21.27
N ALA A 466 26.67 -17.29 -22.41
CA ALA A 466 27.55 -18.29 -23.03
C ALA A 466 28.68 -18.72 -22.08
N MET A 467 29.32 -17.75 -21.41
CA MET A 467 30.38 -17.99 -20.44
C MET A 467 29.88 -18.79 -19.24
N TRP A 468 28.74 -18.40 -18.66
CA TRP A 468 28.13 -19.11 -17.54
C TRP A 468 27.77 -20.55 -17.90
N ASN A 469 27.04 -20.72 -19.00
CA ASN A 469 26.61 -22.02 -19.49
C ASN A 469 27.81 -22.93 -19.79
N THR A 470 28.84 -22.40 -20.45
CA THR A 470 30.06 -23.15 -20.76
C THR A 470 30.79 -23.56 -19.48
N LYS A 471 30.97 -22.65 -18.51
CA LYS A 471 31.67 -22.98 -17.26
C LYS A 471 30.94 -24.04 -16.45
N ILE A 472 29.61 -23.98 -16.32
CA ILE A 472 28.87 -25.02 -15.60
C ILE A 472 28.98 -26.37 -16.31
N ASN A 473 28.77 -26.40 -17.62
CA ASN A 473 28.81 -27.64 -18.38
C ASN A 473 30.21 -28.28 -18.36
N THR A 474 31.27 -27.48 -18.48
CA THR A 474 32.66 -27.98 -18.52
C THR A 474 33.22 -28.31 -17.13
N LYS A 475 32.99 -27.47 -16.12
CA LYS A 475 33.55 -27.66 -14.77
C LYS A 475 32.73 -28.60 -13.89
N ILE A 476 31.40 -28.62 -14.06
CA ILE A 476 30.47 -29.39 -13.22
C ILE A 476 29.82 -30.53 -14.00
N GLY A 477 29.37 -30.25 -15.23
CA GLY A 477 28.55 -31.17 -16.01
C GLY A 477 27.10 -31.26 -15.50
N SER A 478 26.57 -30.16 -14.97
CA SER A 478 25.15 -30.07 -14.59
C SER A 478 24.28 -29.82 -15.82
N LYS A 479 23.04 -30.35 -15.80
CA LYS A 479 22.05 -30.26 -16.88
C LYS A 479 20.79 -29.49 -16.45
N PHE A 480 20.89 -28.63 -15.44
CA PHE A 480 19.75 -27.87 -14.94
C PHE A 480 20.17 -26.41 -14.72
N ILE A 481 20.26 -25.70 -15.84
CA ILE A 481 20.73 -24.32 -15.96
C ILE A 481 19.57 -23.46 -16.46
N GLY A 482 19.32 -22.34 -15.79
CA GLY A 482 18.28 -21.42 -16.21
C GLY A 482 18.58 -19.97 -15.92
N VAL A 483 17.58 -19.13 -16.14
CA VAL A 483 17.72 -17.68 -16.15
C VAL A 483 16.56 -17.00 -15.42
N HIS A 484 16.86 -15.95 -14.64
CA HIS A 484 15.86 -15.18 -13.91
C HIS A 484 15.41 -13.96 -14.69
N ILE A 485 14.21 -13.95 -15.26
CA ILE A 485 13.70 -12.92 -16.19
C ILE A 485 13.11 -11.65 -15.54
N ASP A 486 13.31 -11.45 -14.24
CA ASP A 486 12.69 -10.41 -13.42
C ASP A 486 11.15 -10.49 -13.39
N GLU A 487 10.42 -9.40 -13.63
CA GLU A 487 8.97 -9.35 -13.48
C GLU A 487 8.21 -10.10 -14.59
N ILE A 488 7.10 -10.76 -14.22
CA ILE A 488 6.22 -11.47 -15.16
C ILE A 488 5.76 -10.60 -16.34
N GLY A 489 5.63 -9.28 -16.15
CA GLY A 489 5.23 -8.36 -17.21
C GLY A 489 6.15 -8.41 -18.44
N ASN A 490 7.42 -8.78 -18.24
CA ASN A 490 8.39 -8.97 -19.32
C ASN A 490 8.00 -10.12 -20.27
N LEU A 491 7.18 -11.08 -19.83
CA LEU A 491 6.65 -12.16 -20.69
C LEU A 491 5.65 -11.67 -21.74
N LYS A 492 5.15 -10.43 -21.62
CA LYS A 492 4.24 -9.81 -22.59
C LYS A 492 4.91 -8.76 -23.48
N ASP A 493 6.14 -8.40 -23.14
CA ASP A 493 6.88 -7.37 -23.86
C ASP A 493 7.57 -8.01 -25.08
N GLU A 494 7.06 -7.74 -26.27
CA GLU A 494 7.62 -8.29 -27.51
C GLU A 494 9.10 -7.90 -27.72
N GLU A 495 9.51 -6.71 -27.30
CA GLU A 495 10.90 -6.28 -27.38
C GLU A 495 11.78 -7.10 -26.43
N PHE A 496 11.30 -7.36 -25.21
CA PHE A 496 12.00 -8.22 -24.25
C PHE A 496 12.08 -9.67 -24.74
N ILE A 497 11.01 -10.19 -25.32
CA ILE A 497 11.00 -11.55 -25.88
C ILE A 497 12.03 -11.67 -27.01
N LEU A 498 12.05 -10.72 -27.96
CA LEU A 498 13.05 -10.68 -29.03
C LEU A 498 14.47 -10.54 -28.46
N PHE A 499 14.65 -9.73 -27.41
CA PHE A 499 15.92 -9.62 -26.72
C PHE A 499 16.37 -10.96 -26.12
N MET A 500 15.48 -11.69 -25.44
CA MET A 500 15.77 -13.03 -24.90
C MET A 500 16.11 -14.03 -26.00
N GLU A 501 15.39 -14.01 -27.13
CA GLU A 501 15.66 -14.85 -28.29
C GLU A 501 17.07 -14.62 -28.84
N LYS A 502 17.45 -13.35 -29.00
CA LYS A 502 18.77 -12.98 -29.48
C LYS A 502 19.88 -13.27 -28.48
N THR A 503 19.62 -13.22 -27.17
CA THR A 503 20.66 -13.26 -26.14
C THR A 503 20.85 -14.60 -25.45
N VAL A 504 19.77 -15.21 -24.98
CA VAL A 504 19.79 -16.44 -24.21
C VAL A 504 19.54 -17.63 -25.13
N PHE A 505 18.39 -17.64 -25.82
CA PHE A 505 17.97 -18.80 -26.63
C PHE A 505 18.86 -19.04 -27.86
N SER A 506 19.47 -17.98 -28.43
CA SER A 506 20.43 -18.12 -29.54
C SER A 506 21.73 -18.82 -29.14
N VAL A 507 22.07 -18.80 -27.84
CA VAL A 507 23.30 -19.38 -27.28
C VAL A 507 23.03 -20.80 -26.78
N HIS A 508 22.06 -20.92 -25.86
CA HIS A 508 21.63 -22.20 -25.31
C HIS A 508 20.22 -22.07 -24.76
N ARG A 509 19.37 -23.07 -25.01
CA ARG A 509 18.03 -23.10 -24.45
C ARG A 509 18.12 -23.40 -22.95
N PRO A 510 17.56 -22.58 -22.05
CA PRO A 510 17.57 -22.86 -20.63
C PRO A 510 16.65 -24.04 -20.28
N ASP A 511 17.02 -24.80 -19.24
CA ASP A 511 16.20 -25.88 -18.69
C ASP A 511 15.01 -25.33 -17.89
N PHE A 512 15.18 -24.15 -17.29
CA PHE A 512 14.14 -23.45 -16.55
C PHE A 512 14.23 -21.93 -16.67
N ILE A 513 13.14 -21.27 -16.34
CA ILE A 513 13.07 -19.82 -16.19
C ILE A 513 12.44 -19.48 -14.84
N SER A 514 12.98 -18.44 -14.21
CA SER A 514 12.42 -17.92 -12.98
C SER A 514 11.89 -16.50 -13.14
N ILE A 515 10.80 -16.21 -12.44
CA ILE A 515 10.14 -14.90 -12.47
C ILE A 515 9.89 -14.36 -11.07
N ASN A 516 9.89 -13.04 -10.96
CA ASN A 516 9.22 -12.31 -9.89
C ASN A 516 7.77 -12.10 -10.32
N LEU A 517 6.85 -12.37 -9.40
CA LEU A 517 5.45 -12.02 -9.55
C LEU A 517 5.12 -10.95 -8.52
N THR A 518 5.00 -9.72 -8.99
CA THR A 518 4.56 -8.59 -8.17
C THR A 518 3.08 -8.39 -8.35
N ASP A 519 2.32 -8.62 -7.29
CA ASP A 519 0.88 -8.46 -7.38
C ASP A 519 0.41 -7.05 -7.03
N ARG A 520 -0.06 -6.33 -8.06
CA ARG A 520 -0.64 -4.99 -7.88
C ARG A 520 -2.16 -5.00 -7.71
N ASN A 521 -2.86 -6.11 -7.92
CA ASN A 521 -4.33 -6.17 -8.08
C ASN A 521 -5.05 -7.12 -7.12
N ILE A 522 -4.39 -8.13 -6.52
CA ILE A 522 -4.99 -9.04 -5.54
C ILE A 522 -5.65 -8.26 -4.39
N TYR A 523 -5.15 -7.05 -4.08
CA TYR A 523 -5.65 -6.24 -2.96
C TYR A 523 -5.96 -4.78 -3.31
N SER A 524 -5.71 -4.30 -4.53
CA SER A 524 -5.77 -2.84 -4.83
C SER A 524 -7.15 -2.33 -5.24
N LYS A 525 -8.11 -3.22 -5.43
CA LYS A 525 -9.52 -2.91 -5.63
C LYS A 525 -10.30 -3.89 -4.77
N ASN A 526 -11.54 -3.57 -4.41
CA ASN A 526 -12.45 -4.50 -3.74
C ASN A 526 -12.86 -5.63 -4.71
N VAL A 527 -11.88 -6.38 -5.20
CA VAL A 527 -11.98 -7.43 -6.21
C VAL A 527 -12.67 -8.62 -5.54
N PRO A 528 -13.87 -9.03 -5.99
CA PRO A 528 -14.52 -10.24 -5.51
C PRO A 528 -13.62 -11.49 -5.68
N PRO A 529 -13.78 -12.54 -4.84
CA PRO A 529 -13.02 -13.78 -4.95
C PRO A 529 -13.03 -14.42 -6.38
N GLU A 530 -14.11 -14.21 -7.14
CA GLU A 530 -14.26 -14.70 -8.50
C GLU A 530 -13.28 -14.02 -9.47
N GLU A 531 -13.15 -12.69 -9.39
CA GLU A 531 -12.19 -11.92 -10.20
C GLU A 531 -10.73 -12.26 -9.83
N PHE A 532 -10.46 -12.64 -8.57
CA PHE A 532 -9.14 -13.15 -8.16
C PHE A 532 -8.81 -14.48 -8.86
N SER A 533 -9.77 -15.41 -8.92
CA SER A 533 -9.59 -16.69 -9.61
C SER A 533 -9.35 -16.52 -11.12
N GLU A 534 -10.05 -15.57 -11.75
CA GLU A 534 -9.82 -15.20 -13.16
C GLU A 534 -8.41 -14.61 -13.37
N TYR A 535 -7.97 -13.73 -12.46
CA TYR A 535 -6.62 -13.15 -12.52
C TYR A 535 -5.52 -14.21 -12.41
N ILE A 536 -5.66 -15.13 -11.46
CA ILE A 536 -4.75 -16.29 -11.32
C ILE A 536 -4.73 -17.12 -12.61
N SER A 537 -5.89 -17.41 -13.18
CA SER A 537 -5.99 -18.16 -14.43
C SER A 537 -5.30 -17.42 -15.59
N GLY A 538 -5.41 -16.08 -15.61
CA GLY A 538 -4.69 -15.21 -16.53
C GLY A 538 -3.17 -15.37 -16.44
N ILE A 539 -2.62 -15.31 -15.23
CA ILE A 539 -1.17 -15.54 -15.00
C ILE A 539 -0.75 -16.93 -15.47
N GLN A 540 -1.51 -17.97 -15.15
CA GLN A 540 -1.20 -19.33 -15.59
C GLN A 540 -1.17 -19.43 -17.11
N ASN A 541 -2.13 -18.80 -17.79
CA ASN A 541 -2.19 -18.76 -19.25
C ASN A 541 -0.99 -18.00 -19.84
N GLU A 542 -0.55 -16.90 -19.22
CA GLU A 542 0.63 -16.15 -19.65
C GLU A 542 1.90 -17.01 -19.60
N ILE A 543 2.12 -17.68 -18.47
CA ILE A 543 3.25 -18.59 -18.29
C ILE A 543 3.18 -19.73 -19.31
N LYS A 544 2.00 -20.34 -19.45
CA LYS A 544 1.76 -21.44 -20.40
C LYS A 544 2.07 -21.02 -21.83
N ASN A 545 1.46 -19.94 -22.31
CA ASN A 545 1.65 -19.43 -23.67
C ASN A 545 3.13 -19.15 -23.97
N TYR A 546 3.86 -18.57 -23.01
CA TYR A 546 5.28 -18.32 -23.18
C TYR A 546 6.09 -19.63 -23.28
N THR A 547 5.82 -20.60 -22.39
CA THR A 547 6.55 -21.89 -22.42
C THR A 547 6.27 -22.70 -23.68
N GLU A 548 5.02 -22.70 -24.16
CA GLU A 548 4.60 -23.45 -25.36
C GLU A 548 5.22 -22.87 -26.64
N ARG A 549 5.44 -21.55 -26.72
CA ARG A 549 6.13 -20.91 -27.85
C ARG A 549 7.52 -21.50 -28.12
N TYR A 550 8.18 -22.03 -27.09
CA TYR A 550 9.55 -22.55 -27.17
C TYR A 550 9.65 -24.06 -26.89
N ASP A 551 8.53 -24.78 -26.92
CA ASP A 551 8.47 -26.25 -26.82
C ASP A 551 8.20 -26.86 -28.21
N THR A 552 9.21 -26.79 -29.09
CA THR A 552 9.07 -27.15 -30.51
C THR A 552 9.08 -28.66 -30.79
N ASP A 553 9.63 -29.47 -29.89
CA ASP A 553 9.87 -30.90 -30.12
C ASP A 553 9.18 -31.84 -29.12
N GLY A 554 8.44 -31.30 -28.13
CA GLY A 554 7.73 -32.07 -27.09
C GLY A 554 8.63 -32.95 -26.20
N LYS A 555 9.95 -32.81 -26.33
CA LYS A 555 10.94 -33.70 -25.68
C LYS A 555 11.58 -33.10 -24.42
N ASN A 556 11.57 -31.78 -24.25
CA ASN A 556 12.14 -31.09 -23.08
C ASN A 556 11.34 -29.82 -22.79
N LYS A 557 10.35 -29.86 -21.90
CA LYS A 557 9.59 -28.68 -21.49
C LYS A 557 10.47 -27.74 -20.64
N ILE A 558 10.45 -26.43 -20.91
CA ILE A 558 11.12 -25.45 -20.03
C ILE A 558 10.32 -25.36 -18.72
N GLU A 559 10.96 -25.62 -17.59
CA GLU A 559 10.32 -25.47 -16.29
C GLU A 559 10.19 -23.99 -15.91
N VAL A 560 9.10 -23.62 -15.25
CA VAL A 560 8.89 -22.27 -14.73
C VAL A 560 8.70 -22.34 -13.23
N TYR A 561 9.38 -21.46 -12.52
CA TYR A 561 9.12 -21.23 -11.10
C TYR A 561 9.14 -19.74 -10.78
N ILE A 562 8.59 -19.44 -9.63
CA ILE A 562 8.42 -18.09 -9.13
C ILE A 562 9.45 -17.90 -8.05
N SER A 563 10.50 -17.15 -8.39
CA SER A 563 11.56 -16.81 -7.45
C SER A 563 11.03 -16.01 -6.25
N THR A 564 10.08 -15.10 -6.49
CA THR A 564 9.44 -14.28 -5.47
C THR A 564 8.01 -13.96 -5.86
N LEU A 565 7.04 -14.31 -5.03
CA LEU A 565 5.67 -13.81 -5.07
C LEU A 565 5.54 -12.65 -4.09
N ARG A 566 5.35 -11.43 -4.59
CA ARG A 566 5.20 -10.23 -3.75
C ARG A 566 3.74 -9.87 -3.60
N ILE A 567 3.31 -9.79 -2.34
CA ILE A 567 1.96 -9.52 -1.88
C ILE A 567 1.97 -8.12 -1.25
N PHE A 568 1.19 -7.20 -1.83
CA PHE A 568 1.12 -5.81 -1.38
C PHE A 568 -0.21 -5.52 -0.69
N ASP A 569 -0.17 -4.99 0.53
CA ASP A 569 -1.30 -4.18 0.97
C ASP A 569 -1.20 -2.79 0.34
N TYR A 570 -2.27 -2.33 -0.30
CA TYR A 570 -2.41 -0.93 -0.75
C TYR A 570 -2.89 -0.02 0.36
N THR A 571 -3.25 -0.64 1.46
CA THR A 571 -4.20 -0.10 2.37
C THR A 571 -3.41 0.46 3.53
N CYS A 572 -3.16 1.76 3.47
CA CYS A 572 -2.15 2.43 4.29
C CYS A 572 -2.40 2.35 5.81
N MET A 573 -3.52 1.79 6.29
CA MET A 573 -3.97 1.91 7.67
C MET A 573 -3.82 0.67 8.57
N VAL A 574 -3.15 -0.40 8.14
CA VAL A 574 -3.07 -1.63 8.94
C VAL A 574 -2.14 -1.44 10.16
N PRO A 575 -2.64 -1.54 11.41
CA PRO A 575 -1.82 -1.41 12.61
C PRO A 575 -0.65 -2.40 12.67
N ASN A 576 0.49 -1.96 13.21
CA ASN A 576 1.71 -2.76 13.33
C ASN A 576 1.48 -4.12 14.03
N LYS A 577 0.56 -4.16 15.00
CA LYS A 577 0.16 -5.38 15.72
C LYS A 577 -0.31 -6.54 14.86
N TYR A 578 -0.73 -6.28 13.62
CA TYR A 578 -1.22 -7.30 12.70
C TYR A 578 -0.18 -7.72 11.64
N HIS A 579 0.95 -7.04 11.51
CA HIS A 579 1.90 -7.31 10.42
C HIS A 579 2.48 -8.74 10.47
N GLU A 580 2.72 -9.28 11.66
CA GLU A 580 3.22 -10.66 11.83
C GLU A 580 2.23 -11.70 11.30
N ILE A 581 0.95 -11.60 11.67
CA ILE A 581 -0.08 -12.55 11.21
C ILE A 581 -0.50 -12.31 9.76
N LEU A 582 -0.38 -11.08 9.25
CA LEU A 582 -0.61 -10.76 7.84
C LEU A 582 0.45 -11.41 6.94
N SER A 583 1.72 -11.40 7.37
CA SER A 583 2.79 -12.16 6.72
C SER A 583 2.43 -13.65 6.66
N ALA A 584 2.05 -14.22 7.80
CA ALA A 584 1.68 -15.63 7.91
C ALA A 584 0.47 -15.99 7.03
N LEU A 585 -0.54 -15.14 6.99
CA LEU A 585 -1.72 -15.33 6.16
C LEU A 585 -1.40 -15.17 4.67
N GLY A 586 -0.56 -14.18 4.31
CA GLY A 586 -0.05 -14.00 2.95
C GLY A 586 0.74 -15.22 2.48
N ASN A 587 1.60 -15.79 3.33
CA ASN A 587 2.30 -17.05 3.07
C ASN A 587 1.34 -18.22 2.86
N THR A 588 0.30 -18.34 3.70
CA THR A 588 -0.74 -19.37 3.56
C THR A 588 -1.48 -19.27 2.23
N TRP A 589 -1.87 -18.05 1.85
CA TRP A 589 -2.54 -17.75 0.59
C TRP A 589 -1.65 -18.01 -0.63
N GLY A 590 -0.44 -17.45 -0.65
CA GLY A 590 0.51 -17.62 -1.74
C GLY A 590 0.89 -19.09 -1.96
N LEU A 591 0.97 -19.89 -0.89
CA LEU A 591 1.22 -21.33 -0.99
C LEU A 591 -0.02 -22.13 -1.40
N THR A 592 -1.23 -21.67 -1.08
CA THR A 592 -2.48 -22.25 -1.65
C THR A 592 -2.47 -22.12 -3.17
N TRP A 593 -1.96 -21.00 -3.68
CA TRP A 593 -1.80 -20.79 -5.12
C TRP A 593 -0.77 -21.72 -5.76
N VAL A 594 0.37 -21.95 -5.10
CA VAL A 594 1.34 -22.98 -5.53
C VAL A 594 0.66 -24.34 -5.67
N ILE A 595 -0.14 -24.73 -4.68
CA ILE A 595 -0.85 -26.02 -4.67
C ILE A 595 -1.86 -26.08 -5.83
N LYS A 596 -2.66 -25.03 -6.04
CA LYS A 596 -3.67 -25.00 -7.11
C LYS A 596 -3.06 -24.98 -8.53
N THR A 597 -1.90 -24.35 -8.70
CA THR A 597 -1.29 -24.13 -10.03
C THR A 597 -0.20 -25.12 -10.40
N GLY A 598 0.40 -25.78 -9.43
CA GLY A 598 1.57 -26.64 -9.62
C GLY A 598 2.87 -25.87 -9.89
N ILE A 599 2.84 -24.52 -9.95
CA ILE A 599 4.04 -23.71 -10.22
C ILE A 599 4.82 -23.52 -8.91
N PRO A 600 6.09 -23.95 -8.83
CA PRO A 600 6.87 -23.79 -7.60
C PRO A 600 7.10 -22.31 -7.26
N VAL A 601 6.92 -21.93 -6.00
CA VAL A 601 7.26 -20.59 -5.49
C VAL A 601 8.38 -20.72 -4.47
N ALA A 602 9.49 -20.04 -4.70
CA ALA A 602 10.66 -20.04 -3.84
C ALA A 602 10.50 -19.14 -2.60
N SER A 603 9.79 -18.02 -2.75
CA SER A 603 9.53 -17.08 -1.66
C SER A 603 8.19 -16.39 -1.85
N VAL A 604 7.48 -16.19 -0.74
CA VAL A 604 6.35 -15.27 -0.67
C VAL A 604 6.76 -14.12 0.23
N GLU A 605 6.57 -12.89 -0.24
CA GLU A 605 6.96 -11.67 0.44
C GLU A 605 5.76 -10.75 0.62
N TYR A 606 5.40 -10.47 1.87
CA TYR A 606 4.42 -9.42 2.20
C TYR A 606 5.13 -8.12 2.56
N PHE A 607 4.62 -7.00 2.05
CA PHE A 607 4.91 -5.69 2.64
C PHE A 607 3.83 -4.66 2.35
N SER A 608 3.67 -3.71 3.27
CA SER A 608 2.75 -2.60 3.07
C SER A 608 3.31 -1.63 2.04
N LYS A 609 2.50 -1.27 1.04
CA LYS A 609 2.87 -0.23 0.09
C LYS A 609 3.02 1.12 0.77
N ARG A 610 2.62 1.30 2.05
CA ARG A 610 2.90 2.49 2.89
C ARG A 610 4.35 2.97 2.75
N TYR A 611 5.26 2.05 2.50
CA TYR A 611 6.68 2.29 2.36
C TYR A 611 7.12 2.15 0.90
N ASN A 612 8.15 2.89 0.48
CA ASN A 612 8.60 2.91 -0.91
C ASN A 612 9.19 1.57 -1.37
N ASN A 613 9.68 0.77 -0.43
CA ASN A 613 10.24 -0.54 -0.66
C ASN A 613 10.12 -1.42 0.60
N LYS A 614 10.38 -2.72 0.43
CA LYS A 614 10.32 -3.71 1.52
C LYS A 614 11.31 -3.41 2.65
N LYS A 615 12.51 -2.90 2.33
CA LYS A 615 13.49 -2.49 3.35
C LYS A 615 12.94 -1.39 4.25
N GLU A 616 12.33 -0.36 3.68
CA GLU A 616 11.70 0.72 4.43
C GLU A 616 10.52 0.19 5.26
N PHE A 617 9.72 -0.75 4.73
CA PHE A 617 8.67 -1.42 5.51
C PHE A 617 9.27 -2.15 6.71
N GLU A 618 10.31 -2.96 6.52
CA GLU A 618 10.98 -3.72 7.59
C GLU A 618 11.64 -2.80 8.63
N GLU A 619 12.25 -1.68 8.21
CA GLU A 619 12.87 -0.70 9.12
C GLU A 619 11.84 0.00 10.01
N ASN A 620 10.59 0.12 9.55
CA ASN A 620 9.48 0.71 10.29
C ASN A 620 8.64 -0.31 11.09
N LEU A 621 8.98 -1.59 11.04
CA LEU A 621 8.45 -2.57 11.99
C LEU A 621 9.08 -2.34 13.37
N GLU A 622 8.34 -2.72 14.42
CA GLU A 622 8.87 -2.79 15.79
C GLU A 622 10.17 -3.57 15.83
N ILE A 623 11.16 -3.11 16.61
CA ILE A 623 12.54 -3.63 16.60
C ILE A 623 12.62 -5.17 16.76
N PHE A 624 11.69 -5.75 17.52
CA PHE A 624 11.58 -7.19 17.76
C PHE A 624 10.77 -7.95 16.68
N CYS A 625 10.00 -7.23 15.87
CA CYS A 625 9.32 -7.72 14.66
C CYS A 625 10.10 -7.37 13.37
N ARG A 626 11.19 -6.59 13.44
CA ARG A 626 12.04 -6.25 12.29
C ARG A 626 12.60 -7.53 11.70
N LYS A 627 12.04 -7.89 10.54
CA LYS A 627 12.22 -9.09 9.69
C LYS A 627 11.06 -10.07 9.80
N LEU A 628 10.22 -10.04 8.76
CA LEU A 628 9.31 -11.13 8.40
C LEU A 628 10.14 -12.29 7.83
N SER A 629 10.92 -12.93 8.70
CA SER A 629 11.63 -14.19 8.45
C SER A 629 11.11 -15.28 9.37
N LEU A 630 11.50 -16.53 9.15
CA LEU A 630 11.10 -17.64 10.02
C LEU A 630 11.53 -17.43 11.49
N PHE A 631 12.61 -16.69 11.71
CA PHE A 631 13.13 -16.34 13.03
C PHE A 631 13.35 -14.84 13.15
N ASN A 632 13.13 -14.27 14.33
CA ASN A 632 13.50 -12.89 14.64
C ASN A 632 14.96 -12.77 15.10
N LYS A 633 15.40 -11.55 15.46
CA LYS A 633 16.79 -11.29 15.91
C LYS A 633 17.21 -12.06 17.18
N TYR A 634 16.26 -12.60 17.95
CA TYR A 634 16.48 -13.38 19.17
C TYR A 634 16.36 -14.90 18.96
N SER A 635 16.34 -15.36 17.70
CA SER A 635 16.15 -16.77 17.34
C SER A 635 14.78 -17.33 17.78
N ILE A 636 13.78 -16.47 17.96
CA ILE A 636 12.41 -16.88 18.26
C ILE A 636 11.67 -17.14 16.95
N LYS A 637 10.93 -18.25 16.89
CA LYS A 637 10.12 -18.64 15.74
C LYS A 637 8.96 -17.67 15.55
N ASN A 638 8.86 -17.04 14.39
CA ASN A 638 7.73 -16.19 14.02
C ASN A 638 6.55 -17.04 13.54
N LEU A 639 5.37 -16.43 13.38
CA LEU A 639 4.18 -17.12 12.84
C LEU A 639 4.43 -17.78 11.47
N ASP A 640 5.26 -17.18 10.63
CA ASP A 640 5.66 -17.72 9.32
C ASP A 640 6.27 -19.12 9.44
N PHE A 641 7.10 -19.38 10.46
CA PHE A 641 7.69 -20.70 10.72
C PHE A 641 6.61 -21.77 10.89
N TYR A 642 5.55 -21.45 11.62
CA TYR A 642 4.46 -22.39 11.89
C TYR A 642 3.57 -22.60 10.68
N VAL A 643 3.35 -21.57 9.84
CA VAL A 643 2.62 -21.72 8.58
C VAL A 643 3.35 -22.69 7.65
N TYR A 644 4.65 -22.47 7.44
CA TYR A 644 5.45 -23.38 6.63
C TYR A 644 5.46 -24.80 7.23
N LYS A 645 5.62 -24.93 8.56
CA LYS A 645 5.50 -26.23 9.23
C LYS A 645 4.16 -26.93 8.94
N PHE A 646 3.03 -26.23 9.07
CA PHE A 646 1.70 -26.82 8.83
C PHE A 646 1.52 -27.27 7.38
N ILE A 647 1.96 -26.46 6.43
CA ILE A 647 1.85 -26.77 5.00
C ILE A 647 2.71 -27.99 4.64
N PHE A 648 3.95 -28.04 5.12
CA PHE A 648 4.84 -29.19 4.91
C PHE A 648 4.48 -30.41 5.77
N GLU A 649 3.48 -30.33 6.64
CA GLU A 649 2.90 -31.48 7.32
C GLU A 649 1.72 -32.10 6.53
N LEU A 650 1.09 -31.39 5.59
CA LEU A 650 -0.07 -31.87 4.80
C LEU A 650 0.22 -33.14 3.99
N TYR A 651 -0.73 -34.07 3.88
CA TYR A 651 -0.51 -35.30 3.09
C TYR A 651 -0.48 -35.03 1.57
N ALA A 652 0.00 -36.02 0.80
CA ALA A 652 0.09 -35.93 -0.65
C ALA A 652 -1.29 -35.95 -1.35
N ASN A 653 -2.29 -36.61 -0.76
CA ASN A 653 -3.63 -36.66 -1.37
C ASN A 653 -4.45 -35.45 -0.91
N PHE A 654 -4.69 -34.52 -1.82
CA PHE A 654 -5.48 -33.31 -1.60
C PHE A 654 -6.95 -33.57 -1.90
N ILE A 655 -7.82 -33.40 -0.91
CA ILE A 655 -9.28 -33.57 -1.08
C ILE A 655 -9.93 -32.25 -1.49
N LYS A 656 -9.52 -31.15 -0.83
CA LYS A 656 -10.08 -29.83 -1.11
C LYS A 656 -9.02 -28.74 -0.92
N VAL A 657 -8.94 -27.82 -1.87
CA VAL A 657 -8.09 -26.63 -1.80
C VAL A 657 -8.91 -25.46 -2.30
N ASP A 658 -9.28 -24.58 -1.38
CA ASP A 658 -10.24 -23.51 -1.62
C ASP A 658 -9.86 -22.27 -0.79
N ASP A 659 -10.59 -21.17 -0.99
CA ASP A 659 -10.33 -19.92 -0.29
C ASP A 659 -10.79 -20.06 1.17
N GLY A 660 -9.83 -20.32 2.05
CA GLY A 660 -10.02 -20.50 3.50
C GLY A 660 -9.94 -21.94 3.99
N ILE A 661 -9.71 -22.92 3.12
CA ILE A 661 -9.52 -24.33 3.52
C ILE A 661 -8.54 -25.10 2.61
N ILE A 662 -7.67 -25.88 3.24
CA ILE A 662 -6.90 -26.96 2.59
C ILE A 662 -7.16 -28.25 3.36
N VAL A 663 -7.52 -29.33 2.68
CA VAL A 663 -7.80 -30.66 3.27
C VAL A 663 -6.98 -31.71 2.54
N THR A 664 -6.23 -32.50 3.30
CA THR A 664 -5.43 -33.61 2.79
C THR A 664 -5.64 -34.87 3.63
N THR A 665 -5.41 -36.03 3.03
CA THR A 665 -5.55 -37.32 3.71
C THR A 665 -4.47 -38.33 3.27
N ASN A 666 -4.19 -39.32 4.12
CA ASN A 666 -3.47 -40.54 3.75
C ASN A 666 -4.41 -41.76 3.67
N GLY A 667 -5.73 -41.53 3.66
CA GLY A 667 -6.79 -42.55 3.67
C GLY A 667 -7.34 -42.85 5.06
N ALA A 668 -6.53 -42.77 6.11
CA ALA A 668 -6.97 -43.02 7.49
C ALA A 668 -7.08 -41.73 8.32
N ASP A 669 -6.12 -40.82 8.11
CA ASP A 669 -5.95 -39.57 8.84
C ASP A 669 -6.23 -38.38 7.93
N TYR A 670 -6.58 -37.25 8.54
CA TYR A 670 -6.83 -35.99 7.85
C TYR A 670 -6.02 -34.85 8.45
N LYS A 671 -5.45 -34.02 7.57
CA LYS A 671 -4.77 -32.77 7.93
C LYS A 671 -5.41 -31.61 7.19
N ILE A 672 -5.81 -30.60 7.95
CA ILE A 672 -6.66 -29.51 7.46
C ILE A 672 -6.10 -28.17 7.92
N ILE A 673 -5.95 -27.22 7.00
CA ILE A 673 -5.67 -25.83 7.33
C ILE A 673 -6.94 -25.03 7.07
N LEU A 674 -7.48 -24.40 8.10
CA LEU A 674 -8.51 -23.36 7.96
C LEU A 674 -7.86 -22.00 8.14
N PHE A 675 -8.20 -21.05 7.29
CA PHE A 675 -7.65 -19.70 7.37
C PHE A 675 -8.66 -18.69 6.89
N GLN A 676 -8.49 -17.45 7.33
CA GLN A 676 -9.38 -16.38 6.90
C GLN A 676 -9.08 -15.88 5.49
N ASN A 677 -10.07 -15.26 4.87
CA ASN A 677 -9.83 -14.48 3.68
C ASN A 677 -9.10 -13.16 4.03
N MET A 678 -7.96 -12.93 3.39
CA MET A 678 -7.13 -11.75 3.64
C MET A 678 -7.83 -10.46 3.22
N GLY A 679 -8.46 -10.44 2.04
CA GLY A 679 -9.18 -9.29 1.50
C GLY A 679 -10.36 -8.87 2.38
N GLU A 680 -11.19 -9.82 2.81
CA GLU A 680 -12.32 -9.58 3.73
C GLU A 680 -11.85 -8.97 5.07
N ASN A 681 -10.77 -9.50 5.65
CA ASN A 681 -10.24 -9.00 6.91
C ASN A 681 -9.56 -7.64 6.78
N LEU A 682 -8.85 -7.40 5.67
CA LEU A 682 -8.28 -6.09 5.38
C LEU A 682 -9.42 -5.07 5.26
N GLN A 683 -10.47 -5.36 4.49
CA GLN A 683 -11.67 -4.52 4.42
C GLN A 683 -12.31 -4.29 5.80
N TYR A 684 -12.33 -5.29 6.69
CA TYR A 684 -12.76 -5.10 8.07
C TYR A 684 -11.93 -4.06 8.82
N ILE A 685 -10.59 -4.09 8.67
CA ILE A 685 -9.72 -3.07 9.23
C ILE A 685 -9.98 -1.69 8.61
N PHE A 686 -10.26 -1.60 7.30
CA PHE A 686 -10.53 -0.33 6.62
C PHE A 686 -11.87 0.27 7.00
N ASN A 687 -12.91 -0.55 7.10
CA ASN A 687 -14.27 -0.09 7.31
C ASN A 687 -14.57 0.28 8.76
N LYS A 688 -13.61 0.07 9.68
CA LYS A 688 -13.37 0.66 11.01
C LYS A 688 -14.55 1.32 11.76
N LYS A 689 -15.79 0.85 11.61
CA LYS A 689 -16.96 1.22 12.42
C LYS A 689 -16.84 0.74 13.87
N GLU A 690 -15.90 -0.15 14.16
CA GLU A 690 -15.99 -1.06 15.29
C GLU A 690 -14.79 -0.97 16.25
N TYR A 691 -14.39 0.23 16.65
CA TYR A 691 -13.47 0.41 17.78
C TYR A 691 -14.01 -0.15 19.12
N LEU A 692 -15.25 -0.65 19.14
CA LEU A 692 -15.92 -1.21 20.31
C LEU A 692 -16.44 -2.65 20.11
N LYS A 693 -16.27 -3.27 18.94
CA LYS A 693 -16.77 -4.64 18.71
C LYS A 693 -15.65 -5.59 18.29
N GLU A 694 -15.63 -6.73 18.95
CA GLU A 694 -14.77 -7.87 18.62
C GLU A 694 -15.12 -8.35 17.20
N TYR A 695 -14.11 -8.66 16.39
CA TYR A 695 -14.34 -9.22 15.04
C TYR A 695 -15.35 -10.37 15.15
N PRO A 696 -16.46 -10.34 14.39
CA PRO A 696 -17.59 -11.23 14.63
C PRO A 696 -17.22 -12.70 14.50
N GLY A 697 -16.13 -12.99 13.78
CA GLY A 697 -15.60 -14.32 13.57
C GLY A 697 -16.24 -14.97 12.36
N ARG A 698 -15.45 -15.68 11.55
CA ARG A 698 -15.98 -16.55 10.50
C ARG A 698 -16.30 -17.90 11.14
N GLU A 699 -17.56 -18.30 11.09
CA GLU A 699 -18.04 -19.61 11.50
C GLU A 699 -17.90 -20.59 10.34
N ILE A 700 -16.95 -21.52 10.47
CA ILE A 700 -16.73 -22.60 9.52
C ILE A 700 -17.27 -23.90 10.12
N THR A 701 -18.26 -24.49 9.49
CA THR A 701 -18.75 -25.83 9.81
C THR A 701 -18.02 -26.83 8.92
N LEU A 702 -17.23 -27.71 9.51
CA LEU A 702 -16.56 -28.79 8.81
C LEU A 702 -17.30 -30.10 9.07
N ILE A 703 -17.69 -30.77 7.99
CA ILE A 703 -18.37 -32.06 7.99
C ILE A 703 -17.49 -33.05 7.21
N ILE A 704 -17.11 -34.16 7.83
CA ILE A 704 -16.44 -35.28 7.16
C ILE A 704 -17.28 -36.55 7.36
N ASN A 705 -17.92 -36.98 6.29
CA ASN A 705 -18.80 -38.14 6.25
C ASN A 705 -17.99 -39.42 6.03
N GLY A 706 -18.30 -40.48 6.79
CA GLY A 706 -17.73 -41.82 6.65
C GLY A 706 -16.64 -42.19 7.66
N LEU A 707 -16.20 -41.26 8.53
CA LEU A 707 -15.19 -41.56 9.56
C LEU A 707 -15.75 -42.49 10.64
N LYS A 708 -15.08 -43.63 10.86
CA LYS A 708 -15.48 -44.66 11.82
C LYS A 708 -14.33 -45.06 12.74
N GLY A 709 -14.61 -45.11 14.04
CA GLY A 709 -13.67 -45.52 15.08
C GLY A 709 -13.20 -44.36 15.96
N ALA A 710 -12.14 -44.61 16.74
CA ALA A 710 -11.56 -43.63 17.64
C ALA A 710 -10.54 -42.75 16.92
N TYR A 711 -10.56 -41.45 17.16
CA TYR A 711 -9.63 -40.48 16.58
C TYR A 711 -9.07 -39.54 17.65
N LYS A 712 -7.81 -39.16 17.46
CA LYS A 712 -7.16 -38.06 18.15
C LYS A 712 -7.39 -36.80 17.30
N PHE A 713 -8.15 -35.87 17.86
CA PHE A 713 -8.44 -34.59 17.26
C PHE A 713 -7.54 -33.52 17.88
N LYS A 714 -6.66 -32.92 17.08
CA LYS A 714 -5.72 -31.88 17.52
C LYS A 714 -5.93 -30.61 16.70
N VAL A 715 -5.98 -29.48 17.37
CA VAL A 715 -6.14 -28.16 16.74
C VAL A 715 -5.04 -27.23 17.25
N SER A 716 -4.19 -26.78 16.34
CA SER A 716 -3.17 -25.76 16.55
C SER A 716 -3.66 -24.44 15.95
N THR A 717 -3.58 -23.33 16.69
CA THR A 717 -4.13 -22.03 16.27
C THR A 717 -3.07 -20.93 16.30
N LEU A 718 -2.87 -20.27 15.15
CA LEU A 718 -2.15 -18.99 15.04
C LEU A 718 -3.15 -17.85 15.11
N ARG A 719 -2.85 -16.81 15.89
CA ARG A 719 -3.80 -15.77 16.29
C ARG A 719 -3.26 -14.40 15.96
N THR A 720 -4.15 -13.41 15.97
CA THR A 720 -3.85 -11.98 15.88
C THR A 720 -3.39 -11.36 17.20
N GLU A 721 -3.53 -12.06 18.32
CA GLU A 721 -3.32 -11.52 19.67
C GLU A 721 -2.37 -12.40 20.48
N LYS A 722 -2.81 -12.88 21.65
CA LYS A 722 -2.05 -13.75 22.55
C LYS A 722 -1.35 -14.89 21.79
N GLY A 723 -0.03 -14.96 21.96
CA GLY A 723 0.85 -15.92 21.28
C GLY A 723 1.55 -15.39 20.02
N THR A 724 1.39 -14.12 19.68
CA THR A 724 2.24 -13.40 18.71
C THR A 724 3.44 -12.76 19.40
N MET A 725 4.51 -12.52 18.66
CA MET A 725 5.69 -11.80 19.17
C MET A 725 5.29 -10.40 19.60
N TYR A 726 4.54 -9.68 18.76
CA TYR A 726 4.10 -8.32 19.07
C TYR A 726 3.31 -8.23 20.39
N TYR A 727 2.32 -9.10 20.58
CA TYR A 727 1.48 -9.06 21.77
C TYR A 727 2.23 -9.45 23.05
N GLU A 728 3.11 -10.45 22.98
CA GLU A 728 3.84 -10.94 24.16
C GLU A 728 5.00 -9.98 24.53
N ALA A 729 5.68 -9.39 23.54
CA ALA A 729 6.73 -8.39 23.74
C ALA A 729 6.21 -7.11 24.40
N ASN A 730 5.03 -6.62 24.00
CA ASN A 730 4.48 -5.38 24.55
C ASN A 730 4.07 -5.47 26.04
N LYS A 731 4.07 -6.66 26.65
CA LYS A 731 3.83 -6.81 28.09
C LYS A 731 5.01 -6.36 28.95
N PHE A 732 6.20 -6.26 28.34
CA PHE A 732 7.42 -5.82 29.00
C PHE A 732 7.56 -4.29 29.04
N GLY A 733 6.64 -3.55 28.40
CA GLY A 733 6.71 -2.08 28.26
C GLY A 733 7.46 -1.65 27.00
N GLU A 734 7.73 -0.35 26.88
CA GLU A 734 8.54 0.21 25.79
C GLU A 734 10.02 -0.16 26.00
N THR A 735 10.45 -1.29 25.43
CA THR A 735 11.86 -1.73 25.43
C THR A 735 12.30 -2.21 24.04
N ASP A 736 13.52 -1.83 23.66
CA ASP A 736 14.13 -2.21 22.38
C ASP A 736 14.99 -3.48 22.49
N GLU A 737 15.27 -3.92 23.73
CA GLU A 737 16.09 -5.07 24.06
C GLU A 737 15.47 -5.97 25.13
N PHE A 738 15.76 -7.25 25.03
CA PHE A 738 15.29 -8.30 25.94
C PHE A 738 16.49 -9.03 26.52
N ASP A 739 16.47 -9.29 27.82
CA ASP A 739 17.49 -10.12 28.45
C ASP A 739 17.27 -11.62 28.17
N LEU A 740 18.13 -12.49 28.69
CA LEU A 740 18.03 -13.93 28.46
C LEU A 740 16.74 -14.55 29.03
N ASN A 741 16.26 -14.07 30.18
CA ASN A 741 15.04 -14.57 30.82
C ASN A 741 13.81 -14.11 30.03
N ASP A 742 13.79 -12.87 29.55
CA ASP A 742 12.75 -12.33 28.68
C ASP A 742 12.67 -13.13 27.37
N ILE A 743 13.82 -13.41 26.75
CA ILE A 743 13.90 -14.22 25.53
C ILE A 743 13.38 -15.64 25.78
N GLU A 744 13.75 -16.27 26.90
CA GLU A 744 13.26 -17.61 27.25
C GLU A 744 11.75 -17.62 27.51
N TYR A 745 11.22 -16.60 28.18
CA TYR A 745 9.78 -16.42 28.34
C TYR A 745 9.08 -16.32 26.98
N LEU A 746 9.55 -15.42 26.10
CA LEU A 746 8.98 -15.17 24.79
C LEU A 746 9.01 -16.44 23.93
N LYS A 747 10.12 -17.19 23.92
CA LYS A 747 10.23 -18.50 23.22
C LYS A 747 9.13 -19.50 23.62
N ASN A 748 8.72 -19.48 24.89
CA ASN A 748 7.69 -20.37 25.41
C ASN A 748 6.25 -19.83 25.23
N LYS A 749 6.08 -18.55 24.86
CA LYS A 749 4.77 -17.92 24.64
C LYS A 749 4.42 -17.74 23.17
N VAL A 750 5.40 -17.49 22.30
CA VAL A 750 5.23 -17.30 20.86
C VAL A 750 5.18 -18.66 20.15
N ILE A 751 4.13 -19.43 20.49
CA ILE A 751 3.86 -20.76 19.96
C ILE A 751 2.35 -20.89 19.63
N PRO A 752 1.96 -21.75 18.66
CA PRO A 752 0.56 -21.97 18.35
C PRO A 752 -0.20 -22.52 19.56
N LYS A 753 -1.39 -21.98 19.85
CA LYS A 753 -2.23 -22.57 20.91
C LYS A 753 -2.76 -23.92 20.45
N MET A 754 -2.47 -24.96 21.23
CA MET A 754 -2.89 -26.32 20.94
C MET A 754 -4.05 -26.77 21.84
N LYS A 755 -5.01 -27.48 21.25
CA LYS A 755 -6.04 -28.28 21.95
C LYS A 755 -6.04 -29.68 21.39
N VAL A 756 -6.21 -30.69 22.25
CA VAL A 756 -6.26 -32.09 21.87
C VAL A 756 -7.42 -32.75 22.59
N GLU A 757 -8.20 -33.54 21.88
CA GLU A 757 -9.27 -34.39 22.43
C GLU A 757 -9.29 -35.75 21.71
N LYS A 758 -9.92 -36.73 22.36
CA LYS A 758 -10.26 -38.00 21.74
C LYS A 758 -11.73 -37.94 21.31
N VAL A 759 -12.03 -38.38 20.10
CA VAL A 759 -13.39 -38.40 19.55
C VAL A 759 -13.67 -39.78 18.98
N ASP A 760 -14.75 -40.41 19.41
CA ASP A 760 -15.24 -41.67 18.84
C ASP A 760 -16.33 -41.35 17.82
N LEU A 761 -16.14 -41.76 16.57
CA LEU A 761 -16.98 -41.40 15.43
C LEU A 761 -17.70 -42.63 14.86
N ASN A 762 -18.99 -42.48 14.60
CA ASN A 762 -19.86 -43.51 14.01
C ASN A 762 -20.38 -43.08 12.62
N GLY A 763 -19.48 -42.57 11.78
CA GLY A 763 -19.77 -42.26 10.37
C GLY A 763 -19.95 -40.78 10.03
N ASN A 764 -19.92 -39.85 10.99
CA ASN A 764 -19.91 -38.41 10.67
C ASN A 764 -19.11 -37.62 11.71
N PHE A 765 -18.12 -36.87 11.24
CA PHE A 765 -17.45 -35.83 12.01
C PHE A 765 -18.05 -34.48 11.65
N LYS A 766 -18.63 -33.78 12.63
CA LYS A 766 -19.10 -32.40 12.48
C LYS A 766 -18.52 -31.52 13.58
N ARG A 767 -17.84 -30.44 13.19
CA ARG A 767 -17.32 -29.43 14.11
C ARG A 767 -17.50 -28.02 13.54
N ASN A 768 -17.87 -27.11 14.42
CA ASN A 768 -17.95 -25.68 14.10
C ASN A 768 -16.69 -25.00 14.64
N PHE A 769 -16.01 -24.24 13.79
CA PHE A 769 -14.85 -23.44 14.12
C PHE A 769 -15.20 -21.98 13.99
N LYS A 770 -14.91 -21.19 15.01
CA LYS A 770 -14.87 -19.73 14.91
C LYS A 770 -13.43 -19.32 14.64
N LEU A 771 -13.19 -18.66 13.52
CA LEU A 771 -11.91 -18.04 13.19
C LEU A 771 -12.01 -16.54 13.51
N GLY A 772 -11.11 -16.02 14.35
CA GLY A 772 -10.95 -14.59 14.57
C GLY A 772 -10.31 -13.87 13.37
N LEU A 773 -10.04 -12.58 13.52
CA LEU A 773 -9.37 -11.77 12.50
C LEU A 773 -8.02 -12.40 12.14
N PHE A 774 -7.73 -12.57 10.84
CA PHE A 774 -6.54 -13.22 10.26
C PHE A 774 -6.15 -14.60 10.83
N GLU A 775 -7.04 -15.26 11.58
CA GLU A 775 -6.69 -16.48 12.31
C GLU A 775 -6.44 -17.66 11.35
N ILE A 776 -5.46 -18.50 11.71
CA ILE A 776 -5.13 -19.74 10.98
C ILE A 776 -5.22 -20.90 11.97
N LYS A 777 -5.89 -21.99 11.57
CA LYS A 777 -6.01 -23.22 12.35
C LYS A 777 -5.47 -24.39 11.54
N PHE A 778 -4.57 -25.15 12.15
CA PHE A 778 -4.15 -26.45 11.65
C PHE A 778 -4.80 -27.55 12.49
N ILE A 779 -5.51 -28.45 11.81
CA ILE A 779 -6.34 -29.49 12.41
C ILE A 779 -5.79 -30.84 11.95
N GLU A 780 -5.58 -31.73 12.90
CA GLU A 780 -5.18 -33.12 12.68
C GLU A 780 -6.27 -34.04 13.23
N ILE A 781 -6.77 -34.94 12.39
CA ILE A 781 -7.70 -35.99 12.74
C ILE A 781 -6.98 -37.31 12.51
N ILE A 782 -6.41 -37.88 13.56
CA ILE A 782 -5.51 -39.04 13.48
C ILE A 782 -6.22 -40.26 14.06
N LYS A 783 -6.33 -41.36 13.32
CA LYS A 783 -7.00 -42.57 13.79
C LYS A 783 -6.23 -43.21 14.94
N ILE A 784 -6.95 -43.66 15.97
CA ILE A 784 -6.39 -44.36 17.13
C ILE A 784 -6.75 -45.84 17.00
N GLY A 785 -5.75 -46.66 16.66
CA GLY A 785 -5.89 -48.12 16.60
C GLY A 785 -6.50 -48.60 15.30
#